data_AF-A0A0F4GNW1-F1
#
_entry.id   AF-A0A0F4GNW1-F1
#
_cell.length_a   1.000
_cell.length_b   1.000
_cell.length_c   1.000
_cell.angle_alpha   90.00
_cell.angle_beta   90.00
_cell.angle_gamma   90.00
#
_symmetry.space_group_name_H-M   'P 1'
#
loop_
_entity.id
_entity.type
_entity.pdbx_description
1 polymer ?
#
loop_
_entity_poly.entity_id
_entity_poly.type
_entity_poly.pdbx_seq_one_letter_code
_entity_poly.pdbx_strand_id
1 'polypeptide(L)'
;MDEEDFFSDDDLGNIPDDTILELEQYALSSTPMQNPQSLQQPFRKQAHNASSLIRTGGANKNLPWRPPQPTRPQIRSQALRAPPQIAPPASAPDPPSSDYGLDDEEVIDLDEPSMVIQPDARMQNQHPSVQPGYQQQEASQSPSQAEMEAAYAAADAELGNQTFGRWQSPQPRYNPPSGSSADTSALKARIAQLEAERTRLQHAEHQAREEARQKQGEISIVRANQEKAMRQYETRIAQMQKVHADGAARQKAELEAQKKEREKMETNNRFLQHDLAQEAERTKRSTAAPKSRVATQMGTPRRNKRTAIGDGFDDDEVRLVSPTRSKERVKEQTPKLGAKRKRSANDSPVASLSFTQPVQLQHTDSEQTIVSFPETTAEGAIQRRDSRYDYLQLILNHRPYEGHARTVEQMAKYSFPSRPEHSLASIFIDKITYEANAGNDLPLMICRVLLTLWSQCLDDKFFTPLYLVVHMLRSVLETELTSTSSTLLQEALPLCIRSVDLVSVPIARASTNRTFAAKVDFDALDRLAEEIEVDEVLDFLHGLCQAATLSPESLDVFWRTMDVTWILLVLNKALPLDQIITVLQILITSARPSTFSVVSDDPESQANNERQTVDRLTNMLFEMPEVRKDEPPYDEEDILALRIEVLSVFWEMCHTDHGGQVLAMHRSVIGRLVRFLDSQVSKLYKVQPSMSVSSPAKDDQSIHGLIVQTVNTTVRILHHLLRTYGDNFVLGQKVGTVLGGYHKFLIGLTRVAFSEQLIFEAGIETEVSEAAHNILDQLLGPEEGEAVMKAIETPRGTRGSTTDKDTSAEHSQNRDDDTTMSE
;
A
#
# COMPACT_ATOMS: atom_id res chain seq x y z
N MET A 1 -39.06 -40.77 27.68
CA MET A 1 -37.84 -39.98 27.40
C MET A 1 -36.71 -40.99 27.45
N ASP A 2 -36.41 -41.71 26.38
CA ASP A 2 -36.62 -41.43 24.93
C ASP A 2 -35.70 -40.31 24.44
N GLU A 3 -34.40 -40.59 24.47
CA GLU A 3 -33.43 -40.09 23.50
C GLU A 3 -32.87 -41.38 22.85
N GLU A 4 -33.07 -41.56 21.54
CA GLU A 4 -32.67 -42.75 20.79
C GLU A 4 -31.47 -42.40 19.89
N ASP A 5 -30.47 -43.28 19.85
CA ASP A 5 -29.24 -43.08 19.06
C ASP A 5 -29.53 -43.05 17.56
N PHE A 6 -29.45 -41.87 16.96
CA PHE A 6 -29.84 -41.64 15.56
C PHE A 6 -28.74 -41.96 14.52
N PHE A 7 -27.60 -42.51 14.94
CA PHE A 7 -26.45 -42.82 14.07
C PHE A 7 -25.88 -44.20 14.38
N SER A 8 -26.58 -45.25 13.94
CA SER A 8 -26.00 -46.58 13.72
C SER A 8 -25.67 -46.75 12.24
N ASP A 9 -24.46 -47.19 11.91
CA ASP A 9 -23.93 -47.28 10.54
C ASP A 9 -24.28 -48.59 9.81
N ASP A 10 -25.22 -49.38 10.36
CA ASP A 10 -25.58 -50.72 9.88
C ASP A 10 -26.42 -50.73 8.58
N ASP A 11 -27.09 -49.63 8.21
CA ASP A 11 -28.08 -49.62 7.11
C ASP A 11 -27.47 -49.51 5.70
N LEU A 12 -26.17 -49.20 5.57
CA LEU A 12 -25.47 -49.14 4.28
C LEU A 12 -25.31 -50.53 3.63
N GLY A 13 -25.46 -51.63 4.39
CA GLY A 13 -25.33 -53.00 3.90
C GLY A 13 -26.50 -53.51 3.03
N ASN A 14 -27.61 -52.76 2.92
CA ASN A 14 -28.84 -53.22 2.25
C ASN A 14 -29.14 -52.51 0.91
N ILE A 15 -28.19 -51.77 0.34
CA ILE A 15 -28.35 -51.10 -0.97
C ILE A 15 -28.20 -52.13 -2.10
N PRO A 16 -29.19 -52.32 -2.99
CA PRO A 16 -29.06 -53.22 -4.15
C PRO A 16 -28.01 -52.74 -5.15
N ASP A 17 -27.21 -53.66 -5.71
CA ASP A 17 -26.15 -53.35 -6.69
C ASP A 17 -26.63 -52.50 -7.89
N ASP A 18 -27.88 -52.70 -8.33
CA ASP A 18 -28.48 -51.99 -9.47
C ASP A 18 -28.85 -50.51 -9.17
N THR A 19 -28.80 -50.04 -7.92
CA THR A 19 -29.24 -48.67 -7.56
C THR A 19 -28.42 -47.58 -8.26
N ILE A 20 -27.14 -47.82 -8.54
CA ILE A 20 -26.29 -46.89 -9.30
C ILE A 20 -26.71 -46.84 -10.79
N LEU A 21 -27.14 -47.98 -11.35
CA LEU A 21 -27.65 -48.07 -12.73
C LEU A 21 -29.02 -47.39 -12.89
N GLU A 22 -29.92 -47.48 -11.90
CA GLU A 22 -31.17 -46.71 -11.92
C GLU A 22 -30.91 -45.20 -11.83
N LEU A 23 -29.96 -44.76 -11.00
CA LEU A 23 -29.55 -43.35 -10.92
C LEU A 23 -28.95 -42.83 -12.24
N GLU A 24 -28.13 -43.63 -12.93
CA GLU A 24 -27.61 -43.28 -14.26
C GLU A 24 -28.74 -43.16 -15.30
N GLN A 25 -29.71 -44.10 -15.31
CA GLN A 25 -30.87 -44.01 -16.20
C GLN A 25 -31.79 -42.82 -15.87
N TYR A 26 -31.92 -42.42 -14.60
CA TYR A 26 -32.63 -41.20 -14.20
C TYR A 26 -31.89 -39.91 -14.63
N ALA A 27 -30.55 -39.89 -14.60
CA ALA A 27 -29.76 -38.78 -15.14
C ALA A 27 -29.89 -38.65 -16.67
N LEU A 28 -29.87 -39.78 -17.38
CA LEU A 28 -29.99 -39.85 -18.85
C LEU A 28 -31.41 -39.52 -19.36
N SER A 29 -32.45 -39.78 -18.57
CA SER A 29 -33.85 -39.48 -18.94
C SER A 29 -34.34 -38.09 -18.53
N SER A 30 -33.64 -37.41 -17.61
CA SER A 30 -34.00 -36.07 -17.13
C SER A 30 -33.40 -34.91 -17.94
N THR A 31 -32.58 -35.18 -18.97
CA THR A 31 -31.99 -34.15 -19.85
C THR A 31 -32.76 -33.99 -21.18
N PRO A 32 -33.53 -32.91 -21.39
CA PRO A 32 -34.35 -32.75 -22.58
C PRO A 32 -33.53 -32.32 -23.82
N MET A 33 -33.22 -33.28 -24.71
CA MET A 33 -32.70 -32.97 -26.04
C MET A 33 -33.77 -32.33 -26.94
N GLN A 34 -33.51 -31.12 -27.46
CA GLN A 34 -34.20 -30.62 -28.65
C GLN A 34 -33.44 -31.03 -29.91
N ASN A 35 -34.10 -31.80 -30.77
CA ASN A 35 -33.55 -32.34 -32.03
C ASN A 35 -34.21 -31.64 -33.24
N PRO A 36 -33.54 -31.44 -34.40
CA PRO A 36 -34.05 -30.61 -35.49
C PRO A 36 -34.77 -31.40 -36.60
N GLN A 37 -35.60 -30.69 -37.39
CA GLN A 37 -36.26 -31.13 -38.64
C GLN A 37 -37.45 -32.13 -38.47
N SER A 38 -38.55 -32.07 -39.22
CA SER A 38 -39.04 -31.13 -40.27
C SER A 38 -40.57 -31.27 -40.47
N LEU A 39 -41.23 -30.31 -41.15
CA LEU A 39 -42.34 -30.57 -42.11
C LEU A 39 -42.84 -29.31 -42.87
N GLN A 40 -42.48 -29.22 -44.17
CA GLN A 40 -43.21 -28.76 -45.37
C GLN A 40 -44.12 -27.48 -45.43
N GLN A 41 -44.27 -26.93 -46.65
CA GLN A 41 -44.89 -25.63 -47.02
C GLN A 41 -46.36 -25.76 -47.50
N PRO A 42 -47.06 -24.62 -47.78
CA PRO A 42 -47.12 -24.15 -49.18
C PRO A 42 -47.01 -22.61 -49.41
N PHE A 43 -46.81 -22.22 -50.68
CA PHE A 43 -46.46 -20.88 -51.19
C PHE A 43 -47.59 -19.82 -51.24
N ARG A 44 -47.21 -18.52 -51.19
CA ARG A 44 -47.66 -17.52 -52.19
C ARG A 44 -46.64 -16.39 -52.47
N LYS A 45 -46.77 -15.78 -53.66
CA LYS A 45 -45.87 -14.83 -54.37
C LYS A 45 -45.93 -13.41 -53.75
N GLN A 46 -45.05 -12.42 -54.01
CA GLN A 46 -44.29 -11.95 -55.21
C GLN A 46 -42.91 -11.37 -54.79
N ALA A 47 -41.78 -11.53 -55.51
CA ALA A 47 -41.28 -10.79 -56.69
C ALA A 47 -41.15 -9.25 -56.48
N HIS A 48 -40.04 -8.56 -56.81
CA HIS A 48 -39.05 -8.75 -57.88
C HIS A 48 -37.57 -8.37 -57.56
N ASN A 49 -36.63 -9.03 -58.25
CA ASN A 49 -35.42 -8.56 -58.99
C ASN A 49 -34.77 -7.19 -58.65
N ALA A 50 -33.46 -6.94 -58.78
CA ALA A 50 -32.18 -7.69 -58.99
C ALA A 50 -31.03 -6.65 -58.81
N SER A 51 -29.70 -6.81 -59.00
CA SER A 51 -28.74 -7.76 -59.64
C SER A 51 -27.41 -7.68 -58.81
N SER A 52 -26.23 -8.30 -59.00
CA SER A 52 -25.48 -9.05 -60.04
C SER A 52 -24.93 -8.25 -61.25
N LEU A 53 -23.70 -8.47 -61.77
CA LEU A 53 -22.55 -9.31 -61.37
C LEU A 53 -21.40 -8.40 -60.81
N ILE A 54 -20.06 -8.46 -61.03
CA ILE A 54 -19.07 -9.18 -61.87
C ILE A 54 -17.79 -9.46 -61.04
N ARG A 55 -17.02 -10.53 -61.35
CA ARG A 55 -15.64 -10.77 -60.89
C ARG A 55 -14.74 -11.11 -62.08
N THR A 56 -13.60 -10.44 -62.24
CA THR A 56 -12.59 -10.74 -63.29
C THR A 56 -11.18 -10.61 -62.71
N GLY A 57 -10.29 -11.54 -63.05
CA GLY A 57 -8.88 -11.53 -62.63
C GLY A 57 -7.91 -11.15 -63.76
N GLY A 58 -6.68 -10.83 -63.39
CA GLY A 58 -5.55 -10.57 -64.29
C GLY A 58 -4.27 -10.42 -63.48
N ALA A 59 -3.13 -10.90 -64.00
CA ALA A 59 -1.88 -10.99 -63.25
C ALA A 59 -0.72 -10.29 -63.96
N ASN A 60 0.24 -9.73 -63.20
CA ASN A 60 1.68 -10.05 -63.28
C ASN A 60 2.56 -9.14 -62.38
N LYS A 61 3.46 -9.77 -61.61
CA LYS A 61 4.89 -9.42 -61.38
C LYS A 61 5.29 -7.98 -61.01
N ASN A 62 5.85 -7.78 -59.80
CA ASN A 62 7.32 -7.65 -59.62
C ASN A 62 7.76 -7.41 -58.15
N LEU A 63 8.49 -8.39 -57.58
CA LEU A 63 9.47 -8.29 -56.48
C LEU A 63 9.04 -7.74 -55.09
N PRO A 64 9.77 -8.07 -54.00
CA PRO A 64 9.28 -7.85 -52.63
C PRO A 64 9.75 -6.53 -52.02
N TRP A 65 8.87 -5.91 -51.23
CA TRP A 65 9.24 -4.89 -50.23
C TRP A 65 9.29 -5.53 -48.83
N ARG A 66 10.16 -5.03 -47.96
CA ARG A 66 10.43 -5.59 -46.62
C ARG A 66 10.14 -4.52 -45.57
N PRO A 67 9.35 -4.79 -44.51
CA PRO A 67 9.08 -3.78 -43.49
C PRO A 67 10.37 -3.37 -42.74
N PRO A 68 10.49 -2.11 -42.31
CA PRO A 68 11.66 -1.63 -41.59
C PRO A 68 11.69 -2.17 -40.15
N GLN A 69 12.88 -2.49 -39.64
CA GLN A 69 13.07 -2.77 -38.21
C GLN A 69 13.40 -1.46 -37.46
N PRO A 70 12.86 -1.22 -36.25
CA PRO A 70 13.22 -0.07 -35.45
C PRO A 70 14.63 -0.22 -34.85
N THR A 71 15.61 0.48 -35.40
CA THR A 71 16.98 0.54 -34.84
C THR A 71 17.06 1.52 -33.67
N ARG A 72 17.10 1.02 -32.43
CA ARG A 72 17.48 1.82 -31.25
C ARG A 72 19.02 1.78 -31.06
N PRO A 73 19.70 2.92 -30.84
CA PRO A 73 21.16 2.98 -30.85
C PRO A 73 21.79 2.32 -29.61
N GLN A 74 22.65 1.32 -29.82
CA GLN A 74 23.45 0.65 -28.79
C GLN A 74 24.88 1.22 -28.75
N ILE A 75 25.22 1.99 -27.73
CA ILE A 75 26.60 2.40 -27.46
C ILE A 75 27.31 1.24 -26.74
N ARG A 76 28.23 0.58 -27.43
CA ARG A 76 28.89 -0.65 -26.97
C ARG A 76 30.32 -0.40 -26.51
N SER A 77 30.51 -0.20 -25.20
CA SER A 77 31.81 -0.42 -24.55
C SER A 77 32.07 -1.93 -24.40
N GLN A 78 33.33 -2.35 -24.53
CA GLN A 78 33.71 -3.76 -24.59
C GLN A 78 34.20 -4.28 -23.23
N ALA A 79 33.75 -5.47 -22.83
CA ALA A 79 34.32 -6.26 -21.75
C ALA A 79 34.80 -7.62 -22.28
N LEU A 80 35.78 -8.23 -21.60
CA LEU A 80 36.56 -9.35 -22.13
C LEU A 80 35.90 -10.71 -21.94
N ARG A 81 36.27 -11.65 -22.82
CA ARG A 81 35.69 -12.99 -22.97
C ARG A 81 36.36 -13.99 -22.01
N ALA A 82 35.57 -14.69 -21.20
CA ALA A 82 35.99 -15.85 -20.40
C ALA A 82 35.68 -17.19 -21.12
N PRO A 83 36.38 -18.30 -20.79
CA PRO A 83 36.22 -19.58 -21.48
C PRO A 83 35.00 -20.40 -20.99
N PRO A 84 34.50 -21.36 -21.80
CA PRO A 84 33.39 -22.24 -21.40
C PRO A 84 33.85 -23.28 -20.36
N GLN A 85 32.96 -23.62 -19.42
CA GLN A 85 33.13 -24.77 -18.55
C GLN A 85 32.57 -26.06 -19.18
N ILE A 86 32.97 -27.19 -18.60
CA ILE A 86 32.85 -28.53 -19.18
C ILE A 86 31.58 -29.22 -18.66
N ALA A 87 30.82 -29.85 -19.56
CA ALA A 87 29.66 -30.66 -19.17
C ALA A 87 30.11 -32.00 -18.54
N PRO A 88 29.43 -32.50 -17.50
CA PRO A 88 29.72 -33.82 -16.92
C PRO A 88 29.27 -34.96 -17.86
N PRO A 89 29.89 -36.15 -17.77
CA PRO A 89 29.60 -37.27 -18.66
C PRO A 89 28.27 -37.99 -18.32
N ALA A 90 27.59 -38.47 -19.37
CA ALA A 90 26.34 -39.23 -19.23
C ALA A 90 26.58 -40.68 -18.75
N SER A 91 26.64 -40.88 -17.43
CA SER A 91 26.51 -42.19 -16.75
C SER A 91 26.25 -42.00 -15.25
N ALA A 92 25.02 -41.62 -14.90
CA ALA A 92 24.50 -41.68 -13.54
C ALA A 92 23.05 -42.19 -13.61
N PRO A 93 22.62 -43.15 -12.75
CA PRO A 93 21.24 -43.61 -12.73
C PRO A 93 20.32 -42.60 -12.05
N ASP A 94 19.07 -42.53 -12.50
CA ASP A 94 18.05 -41.65 -11.92
C ASP A 94 17.71 -42.05 -10.47
N PRO A 95 17.46 -41.07 -9.57
CA PRO A 95 16.98 -41.36 -8.23
C PRO A 95 15.54 -41.88 -8.26
N PRO A 96 15.18 -42.90 -7.45
CA PRO A 96 13.83 -43.47 -7.45
C PRO A 96 12.79 -42.48 -6.92
N SER A 97 11.60 -42.49 -7.51
CA SER A 97 10.43 -41.79 -7.02
C SER A 97 9.99 -42.37 -5.67
N SER A 98 10.18 -41.62 -4.58
CA SER A 98 9.75 -42.04 -3.25
C SER A 98 8.27 -41.71 -3.05
N ASP A 99 7.43 -42.69 -3.35
CA ASP A 99 6.05 -42.74 -2.87
C ASP A 99 6.06 -43.05 -1.35
N TYR A 100 5.28 -42.29 -0.58
CA TYR A 100 5.02 -42.50 0.85
C TYR A 100 3.69 -41.83 1.21
N GLY A 101 2.59 -42.56 1.05
CA GLY A 101 1.34 -42.28 1.74
C GLY A 101 1.36 -42.87 3.16
N LEU A 102 1.06 -42.02 4.14
CA LEU A 102 0.65 -42.30 5.52
C LEU A 102 -0.27 -41.10 5.88
N ASP A 103 -1.53 -41.25 6.27
CA ASP A 103 -2.30 -42.43 6.66
C ASP A 103 -1.66 -43.24 7.80
N ASP A 104 -1.69 -42.64 9.00
CA ASP A 104 -2.08 -43.30 10.25
C ASP A 104 -2.41 -42.20 11.29
N GLU A 105 -3.57 -42.27 11.95
CA GLU A 105 -4.03 -41.26 12.91
C GLU A 105 -3.72 -41.69 14.36
N GLU A 106 -2.73 -41.04 15.01
CA GLU A 106 -2.54 -41.18 16.46
C GLU A 106 -3.61 -40.38 17.23
N VAL A 107 -4.76 -41.02 17.46
CA VAL A 107 -5.82 -40.53 18.36
C VAL A 107 -5.29 -40.49 19.80
N ILE A 108 -5.42 -39.33 20.45
CA ILE A 108 -5.09 -39.14 21.86
C ILE A 108 -6.38 -39.21 22.67
N ASP A 109 -6.57 -40.30 23.41
CA ASP A 109 -7.67 -40.45 24.37
C ASP A 109 -7.56 -39.41 25.49
N LEU A 110 -8.66 -38.71 25.79
CA LEU A 110 -8.72 -37.58 26.72
C LEU A 110 -9.72 -37.76 27.87
N ASP A 111 -9.89 -39.01 28.33
CA ASP A 111 -10.79 -39.40 29.42
C ASP A 111 -10.06 -39.96 30.65
N GLU A 112 -9.45 -39.09 31.47
CA GLU A 112 -9.27 -39.39 32.91
C GLU A 112 -9.38 -38.11 33.79
N PRO A 113 -10.20 -38.09 34.87
CA PRO A 113 -10.62 -36.84 35.50
C PRO A 113 -9.96 -36.50 36.85
N SER A 114 -10.12 -35.22 37.23
CA SER A 114 -10.11 -34.67 38.60
C SER A 114 -8.76 -34.26 39.23
N MET A 115 -8.65 -32.97 39.56
CA MET A 115 -8.76 -32.57 40.97
C MET A 115 -9.26 -31.12 41.13
N VAL A 116 -10.33 -30.93 41.89
CA VAL A 116 -10.94 -29.61 42.18
C VAL A 116 -10.36 -29.02 43.45
N ILE A 117 -9.92 -27.76 43.41
CA ILE A 117 -9.65 -26.94 44.60
C ILE A 117 -10.28 -25.55 44.42
N GLN A 118 -11.35 -25.27 45.18
CA GLN A 118 -11.80 -23.91 45.51
C GLN A 118 -11.17 -23.46 46.83
N PRO A 119 -11.06 -22.14 47.08
CA PRO A 119 -12.04 -21.54 47.98
C PRO A 119 -12.53 -20.13 47.58
N ASP A 120 -13.74 -19.78 48.05
CA ASP A 120 -14.39 -18.47 47.88
C ASP A 120 -13.76 -17.32 48.69
N ALA A 121 -13.83 -16.10 48.14
CA ALA A 121 -14.07 -14.88 48.91
C ALA A 121 -14.64 -13.71 48.04
N ARG A 122 -15.96 -13.49 48.09
CA ARG A 122 -16.60 -12.24 47.60
C ARG A 122 -16.40 -11.09 48.60
N MET A 123 -16.26 -9.86 48.12
CA MET A 123 -16.73 -8.60 48.76
C MET A 123 -16.93 -7.51 47.68
N GLN A 124 -17.59 -6.39 48.02
CA GLN A 124 -18.27 -5.50 47.04
C GLN A 124 -17.64 -4.11 46.85
N ASN A 125 -18.00 -3.46 45.74
CA ASN A 125 -17.71 -2.05 45.42
C ASN A 125 -18.07 -1.05 46.53
N GLN A 126 -17.22 -0.03 46.72
CA GLN A 126 -17.64 1.33 47.10
C GLN A 126 -16.53 2.37 46.85
N HIS A 127 -16.89 3.50 46.22
CA HIS A 127 -16.08 4.74 46.24
C HIS A 127 -16.46 5.56 47.48
N PRO A 128 -15.53 6.38 48.01
CA PRO A 128 -15.71 7.83 47.88
C PRO A 128 -14.38 8.59 47.59
N SER A 129 -14.32 9.89 47.92
CA SER A 129 -13.57 10.91 47.18
C SER A 129 -12.56 11.75 47.99
N VAL A 130 -11.50 12.21 47.28
CA VAL A 130 -10.77 13.50 47.44
C VAL A 130 -9.93 13.76 48.72
N GLN A 131 -8.60 13.84 48.51
CA GLN A 131 -7.57 14.79 49.02
C GLN A 131 -7.63 15.45 50.43
N PRO A 132 -6.49 15.96 50.96
CA PRO A 132 -5.09 15.51 50.84
C PRO A 132 -4.33 15.47 52.18
N GLY A 133 -3.18 14.79 52.25
CA GLY A 133 -2.29 14.85 53.42
C GLY A 133 -0.84 14.47 53.11
N TYR A 134 0.11 15.35 53.43
CA TYR A 134 1.55 15.04 53.37
C TYR A 134 2.00 14.43 54.70
N GLN A 135 2.58 13.23 54.67
CA GLN A 135 3.53 12.77 55.67
C GLN A 135 4.55 11.82 55.02
N GLN A 136 5.71 11.69 55.66
CA GLN A 136 6.88 11.04 55.06
C GLN A 136 6.72 9.54 55.01
N GLN A 137 7.16 8.92 53.91
CA GLN A 137 7.22 7.47 53.76
C GLN A 137 8.67 7.08 53.47
N GLU A 138 9.25 6.27 54.36
CA GLU A 138 10.59 5.71 54.18
C GLU A 138 10.58 4.62 53.10
N ALA A 139 11.75 4.32 52.54
CA ALA A 139 11.88 3.43 51.38
C ALA A 139 11.38 2.01 51.68
N SER A 140 10.18 1.70 51.19
CA SER A 140 9.59 0.36 51.29
C SER A 140 10.15 -0.52 50.18
N GLN A 141 11.06 -1.42 50.51
CA GLN A 141 11.61 -2.39 49.55
C GLN A 141 10.55 -3.41 49.11
N SER A 142 10.68 -3.94 47.91
CA SER A 142 9.70 -4.85 47.29
C SER A 142 9.71 -6.25 47.95
N PRO A 143 8.53 -6.88 48.19
CA PRO A 143 8.45 -8.18 48.88
C PRO A 143 9.30 -9.30 48.27
N SER A 144 9.44 -9.30 46.94
CA SER A 144 10.23 -10.27 46.17
C SER A 144 11.69 -10.38 46.60
N GLN A 145 12.26 -9.32 47.18
CA GLN A 145 13.66 -9.35 47.63
C GLN A 145 13.82 -10.11 48.96
N ALA A 146 12.81 -10.05 49.84
CA ALA A 146 12.77 -10.81 51.09
C ALA A 146 12.46 -12.30 50.85
N GLU A 147 11.59 -12.62 49.89
CA GLU A 147 11.37 -14.03 49.47
C GLU A 147 12.62 -14.64 48.83
N MET A 148 13.33 -13.88 47.99
CA MET A 148 14.58 -14.36 47.40
C MET A 148 15.68 -14.57 48.46
N GLU A 149 15.81 -13.66 49.43
CA GLU A 149 16.77 -13.80 50.54
C GLU A 149 16.39 -14.97 51.48
N ALA A 150 15.10 -15.19 51.72
CA ALA A 150 14.61 -16.36 52.45
C ALA A 150 14.87 -17.69 51.71
N ALA A 151 14.72 -17.72 50.38
CA ALA A 151 15.02 -18.90 49.56
C ALA A 151 16.52 -19.25 49.58
N TYR A 152 17.41 -18.25 49.51
CA TYR A 152 18.85 -18.47 49.68
C TYR A 152 19.20 -18.93 51.10
N ALA A 153 18.56 -18.38 52.14
CA ALA A 153 18.76 -18.82 53.52
C ALA A 153 18.26 -20.26 53.77
N ALA A 154 17.19 -20.69 53.10
CA ALA A 154 16.70 -22.07 53.15
C ALA A 154 17.69 -23.05 52.50
N ALA A 155 18.23 -22.72 51.33
CA ALA A 155 19.22 -23.54 50.63
C ALA A 155 20.51 -23.74 51.45
N ASP A 156 20.99 -22.69 52.12
CA ASP A 156 22.19 -22.75 52.98
C ASP A 156 21.91 -23.58 54.26
N ALA A 157 20.67 -23.57 54.75
CA ALA A 157 20.24 -24.39 55.89
C ALA A 157 20.14 -25.90 55.57
N GLU A 158 19.72 -26.28 54.35
CA GLU A 158 19.71 -27.70 53.93
C GLU A 158 21.12 -28.25 53.70
N LEU A 159 22.01 -27.46 53.10
CA LEU A 159 23.43 -27.79 52.97
C LEU A 159 24.15 -27.91 54.33
N GLY A 160 23.71 -27.13 55.33
CA GLY A 160 24.31 -27.13 56.67
C GLY A 160 24.01 -28.35 57.54
N ASN A 161 23.03 -29.20 57.20
CA ASN A 161 22.46 -30.17 58.16
C ASN A 161 22.57 -31.66 57.79
N GLN A 162 23.23 -32.03 56.69
CA GLN A 162 23.58 -33.43 56.43
C GLN A 162 24.76 -33.87 57.30
N THR A 163 24.44 -34.36 58.50
CA THR A 163 25.38 -34.91 59.48
C THR A 163 25.96 -36.25 59.01
N PHE A 164 26.95 -36.18 58.10
CA PHE A 164 27.72 -37.33 57.64
C PHE A 164 28.27 -38.16 58.80
N GLY A 165 28.26 -39.48 58.61
CA GLY A 165 28.30 -40.47 59.68
C GLY A 165 29.33 -40.22 60.79
N ARG A 166 28.84 -40.23 62.03
CA ARG A 166 29.61 -40.26 63.28
C ARG A 166 30.54 -41.48 63.30
N TRP A 167 31.75 -41.33 62.76
CA TRP A 167 32.80 -42.34 62.82
C TRP A 167 33.10 -42.68 64.28
N GLN A 168 32.78 -43.92 64.67
CA GLN A 168 33.01 -44.41 66.02
C GLN A 168 34.49 -44.73 66.18
N SER A 169 35.22 -43.96 66.99
CA SER A 169 36.62 -44.25 67.32
C SER A 169 36.76 -45.66 67.90
N PRO A 170 37.50 -46.59 67.27
CA PRO A 170 37.72 -47.91 67.82
C PRO A 170 38.54 -47.83 69.10
N GLN A 171 37.94 -48.22 70.23
CA GLN A 171 38.65 -48.33 71.51
C GLN A 171 39.67 -49.49 71.44
N PRO A 172 40.98 -49.24 71.59
CA PRO A 172 42.00 -50.30 71.50
C PRO A 172 41.96 -51.19 72.76
N ARG A 173 41.26 -52.31 72.70
CA ARG A 173 41.33 -53.35 73.74
C ARG A 173 42.71 -54.02 73.70
N TYR A 174 43.53 -53.71 74.70
CA TYR A 174 44.79 -54.41 74.94
C TYR A 174 44.53 -55.87 75.34
N ASN A 175 45.11 -56.81 74.59
CA ASN A 175 45.37 -58.18 75.05
C ASN A 175 46.48 -58.79 74.18
N PRO A 176 47.57 -59.33 74.78
CA PRO A 176 48.67 -59.92 74.02
C PRO A 176 48.37 -61.35 73.55
N PRO A 177 48.92 -61.75 72.40
CA PRO A 177 49.74 -62.96 72.39
C PRO A 177 51.11 -62.72 71.74
N SER A 178 52.08 -63.56 72.12
CA SER A 178 53.48 -63.44 71.69
C SER A 178 53.74 -64.03 70.30
N GLY A 179 54.54 -63.33 69.49
CA GLY A 179 55.54 -63.95 68.60
C GLY A 179 55.15 -64.25 67.15
N SER A 180 55.50 -63.33 66.24
CA SER A 180 56.17 -63.67 64.97
C SER A 180 56.90 -62.43 64.41
N SER A 181 58.03 -62.63 63.73
CA SER A 181 58.89 -61.55 63.23
C SER A 181 58.64 -61.23 61.75
N ALA A 182 57.38 -61.02 61.36
CA ALA A 182 57.00 -60.69 59.99
C ALA A 182 55.76 -59.77 59.92
N ASP A 183 55.97 -58.45 59.84
CA ASP A 183 55.19 -57.54 58.95
C ASP A 183 55.67 -56.07 58.90
N THR A 184 56.91 -55.77 59.33
CA THR A 184 57.50 -54.42 59.25
C THR A 184 57.63 -53.88 57.83
N SER A 185 57.49 -54.73 56.80
CA SER A 185 57.43 -54.35 55.39
C SER A 185 56.02 -53.89 54.97
N ALA A 186 54.97 -54.65 55.30
CA ALA A 186 53.59 -54.32 54.94
C ALA A 186 53.14 -52.98 55.58
N LEU A 187 53.55 -52.74 56.84
CA LEU A 187 53.32 -51.46 57.51
C LEU A 187 53.97 -50.28 56.76
N LYS A 188 55.22 -50.43 56.29
CA LYS A 188 55.92 -49.38 55.52
C LYS A 188 55.28 -49.14 54.16
N ALA A 189 54.86 -50.20 53.46
CA ALA A 189 54.16 -50.09 52.19
C ALA A 189 52.83 -49.30 52.34
N ARG A 190 52.06 -49.58 53.40
CA ARG A 190 50.80 -48.87 53.67
C ARG A 190 51.01 -47.41 54.12
N ILE A 191 52.09 -47.10 54.83
CA ILE A 191 52.47 -45.70 55.15
C ILE A 191 52.77 -44.94 53.85
N ALA A 192 53.62 -45.49 52.97
CA ALA A 192 53.95 -44.87 51.68
C ALA A 192 52.71 -44.68 50.77
N GLN A 193 51.77 -45.62 50.79
CA GLN A 193 50.49 -45.50 50.08
C GLN A 193 49.65 -44.33 50.62
N LEU A 194 49.51 -44.21 51.94
CA LEU A 194 48.76 -43.12 52.59
C LEU A 194 49.43 -41.75 52.41
N GLU A 195 50.76 -41.70 52.32
CA GLU A 195 51.51 -40.47 52.01
C GLU A 195 51.30 -40.04 50.55
N ALA A 196 51.28 -40.98 49.61
CA ALA A 196 50.95 -40.71 48.20
C ALA A 196 49.48 -40.31 47.98
N GLU A 197 48.55 -40.93 48.72
CA GLU A 197 47.14 -40.55 48.71
C GLU A 197 46.93 -39.15 49.31
N ARG A 198 47.61 -38.83 50.41
CA ARG A 198 47.57 -37.49 51.03
C ARG A 198 48.09 -36.40 50.10
N THR A 199 49.20 -36.61 49.40
CA THR A 199 49.72 -35.58 48.47
C THR A 199 48.82 -35.42 47.24
N ARG A 200 48.22 -36.52 46.73
CA ARG A 200 47.18 -36.46 45.69
C ARG A 200 45.97 -35.64 46.14
N LEU A 201 45.45 -35.89 47.35
CA LEU A 201 44.30 -35.16 47.88
C LEU A 201 44.61 -33.67 48.11
N GLN A 202 45.81 -33.33 48.60
CA GLN A 202 46.24 -31.94 48.77
C GLN A 202 46.39 -31.19 47.42
N HIS A 203 46.84 -31.86 46.35
CA HIS A 203 46.83 -31.26 45.01
C HIS A 203 45.41 -31.05 44.47
N ALA A 204 44.50 -32.01 44.66
CA ALA A 204 43.09 -31.86 44.27
C ALA A 204 42.39 -30.73 45.04
N GLU A 205 42.65 -30.60 46.34
CA GLU A 205 42.15 -29.51 47.19
C GLU A 205 42.68 -28.14 46.72
N HIS A 206 43.95 -28.06 46.31
CA HIS A 206 44.54 -26.83 45.77
C HIS A 206 43.91 -26.45 44.43
N GLN A 207 43.80 -27.40 43.49
CA GLN A 207 43.20 -27.17 42.17
C GLN A 207 41.74 -26.70 42.31
N ALA A 208 40.94 -27.38 43.14
CA ALA A 208 39.55 -27.00 43.38
C ALA A 208 39.41 -25.57 43.96
N ARG A 209 40.32 -25.15 44.85
CA ARG A 209 40.37 -23.76 45.35
C ARG A 209 40.74 -22.76 44.26
N GLU A 210 41.63 -23.11 43.34
CA GLU A 210 42.03 -22.21 42.26
C GLU A 210 40.93 -22.05 41.20
N GLU A 211 40.25 -23.13 40.82
CA GLU A 211 39.08 -23.10 39.95
C GLU A 211 37.91 -22.31 40.58
N ALA A 212 37.65 -22.50 41.88
CA ALA A 212 36.66 -21.70 42.61
C ALA A 212 37.02 -20.21 42.63
N ARG A 213 38.31 -19.87 42.84
CA ARG A 213 38.80 -18.48 42.80
C ARG A 213 38.70 -17.86 41.40
N GLN A 214 38.91 -18.63 40.34
CA GLN A 214 38.72 -18.17 38.95
C GLN A 214 37.25 -17.83 38.68
N LYS A 215 36.33 -18.76 38.98
CA LYS A 215 34.87 -18.55 38.84
C LYS A 215 34.38 -17.35 39.66
N GLN A 216 34.89 -17.16 40.88
CA GLN A 216 34.60 -15.98 41.69
C GLN A 216 35.02 -14.65 41.01
N GLY A 217 36.14 -14.67 40.28
CA GLY A 217 36.61 -13.53 39.47
C GLY A 217 35.70 -13.25 38.27
N GLU A 218 35.30 -14.29 37.53
CA GLU A 218 34.38 -14.20 36.40
C GLU A 218 33.01 -13.64 36.83
N ILE A 219 32.42 -14.16 37.92
CA ILE A 219 31.16 -13.67 38.50
C ILE A 219 31.26 -12.19 38.87
N SER A 220 32.40 -11.75 39.43
CA SER A 220 32.64 -10.34 39.77
C SER A 220 32.65 -9.44 38.52
N ILE A 221 33.29 -9.88 37.43
CA ILE A 221 33.33 -9.16 36.15
C ILE A 221 31.94 -9.08 35.51
N VAL A 222 31.17 -10.18 35.53
CA VAL A 222 29.79 -10.22 35.00
C VAL A 222 28.89 -9.25 35.77
N ARG A 223 28.93 -9.25 37.11
CA ARG A 223 28.16 -8.33 37.95
C ARG A 223 28.52 -6.86 37.68
N ALA A 224 29.81 -6.53 37.57
CA ALA A 224 30.26 -5.17 37.27
C ALA A 224 29.82 -4.70 35.86
N ASN A 225 29.82 -5.59 34.87
CA ASN A 225 29.31 -5.29 33.54
C ASN A 225 27.78 -5.11 33.52
N GLN A 226 27.04 -5.92 34.28
CA GLN A 226 25.58 -5.81 34.43
C GLN A 226 25.17 -4.50 35.11
N GLU A 227 25.85 -4.11 36.19
CA GLU A 227 25.64 -2.81 36.88
C GLU A 227 25.93 -1.62 35.95
N LYS A 228 27.00 -1.72 35.13
CA LYS A 228 27.33 -0.70 34.13
C LYS A 228 26.27 -0.60 33.03
N ALA A 229 25.76 -1.73 32.54
CA ALA A 229 24.70 -1.76 31.53
C ALA A 229 23.39 -1.17 32.08
N MET A 230 22.99 -1.57 33.29
CA MET A 230 21.82 -1.05 34.01
C MET A 230 21.83 0.49 34.06
N ARG A 231 22.93 1.09 34.52
CA ARG A 231 23.11 2.56 34.55
C ARG A 231 23.02 3.23 33.17
N GLN A 232 23.44 2.54 32.11
CA GLN A 232 23.31 3.03 30.73
C GLN A 232 21.86 2.98 30.24
N TYR A 233 21.10 1.94 30.58
CA TYR A 233 19.67 1.86 30.31
C TYR A 233 18.87 2.92 31.08
N GLU A 234 19.10 3.08 32.39
CA GLU A 234 18.51 4.16 33.20
C GLU A 234 18.76 5.54 32.58
N THR A 235 20.01 5.81 32.18
CA THR A 235 20.40 7.06 31.53
C THR A 235 19.67 7.26 30.19
N ARG A 236 19.51 6.20 29.39
CA ARG A 236 18.80 6.25 28.10
C ARG A 236 17.30 6.48 28.27
N ILE A 237 16.68 5.83 29.27
CA ILE A 237 15.26 6.03 29.61
C ILE A 237 15.02 7.46 30.09
N ALA A 238 15.86 7.99 30.98
CA ALA A 238 15.76 9.38 31.45
C ALA A 238 15.93 10.42 30.31
N GLN A 239 16.83 10.16 29.36
CA GLN A 239 16.98 11.00 28.16
C GLN A 239 15.74 10.91 27.25
N MET A 240 15.21 9.70 27.02
CA MET A 240 14.02 9.47 26.18
C MET A 240 12.79 10.15 26.78
N GLN A 241 12.50 9.95 28.07
CA GLN A 241 11.41 10.62 28.78
C GLN A 241 11.52 12.14 28.69
N LYS A 242 12.73 12.70 28.82
CA LYS A 242 12.95 14.13 28.63
C LYS A 242 12.64 14.59 27.20
N VAL A 243 13.08 13.84 26.17
CA VAL A 243 12.80 14.17 24.76
C VAL A 243 11.29 14.15 24.47
N HIS A 244 10.54 13.18 25.01
CA HIS A 244 9.08 13.17 24.92
C HIS A 244 8.43 14.38 25.63
N ALA A 245 8.91 14.75 26.82
CA ALA A 245 8.41 15.93 27.53
C ALA A 245 8.70 17.25 26.80
N ASP A 246 9.94 17.43 26.31
CA ASP A 246 10.34 18.58 25.50
C ASP A 246 9.57 18.63 24.16
N GLY A 247 9.25 17.47 23.57
CA GLY A 247 8.45 17.34 22.35
C GLY A 247 6.99 17.72 22.54
N ALA A 248 6.33 17.15 23.56
CA ALA A 248 4.95 17.47 23.90
C ALA A 248 4.77 18.96 24.29
N ALA A 249 5.76 19.54 24.98
CA ALA A 249 5.77 20.98 25.28
C ALA A 249 5.85 21.85 24.01
N ARG A 250 6.63 21.44 22.99
CA ARG A 250 6.69 22.15 21.70
C ARG A 250 5.38 22.03 20.92
N GLN A 251 4.83 20.83 20.77
CA GLN A 251 3.56 20.60 20.07
C GLN A 251 2.42 21.41 20.70
N LYS A 252 2.35 21.45 22.04
CA LYS A 252 1.38 22.29 22.76
C LYS A 252 1.58 23.79 22.48
N ALA A 253 2.83 24.28 22.52
CA ALA A 253 3.12 25.69 22.23
C ALA A 253 2.79 26.08 20.78
N GLU A 254 2.99 25.16 19.84
CA GLU A 254 2.64 25.34 18.43
C GLU A 254 1.12 25.38 18.22
N LEU A 255 0.36 24.47 18.84
CA LEU A 255 -1.11 24.50 18.82
C LEU A 255 -1.68 25.78 19.46
N GLU A 256 -1.10 26.26 20.56
CA GLU A 256 -1.49 27.54 21.17
C GLU A 256 -1.14 28.75 20.26
N ALA A 257 -0.03 28.70 19.52
CA ALA A 257 0.33 29.72 18.54
C ALA A 257 -0.62 29.72 17.33
N GLN A 258 -0.88 28.57 16.72
CA GLN A 258 -1.82 28.42 15.60
C GLN A 258 -3.24 28.83 15.99
N LYS A 259 -3.71 28.47 17.19
CA LYS A 259 -5.00 28.92 17.72
C LYS A 259 -5.08 30.45 17.81
N LYS A 260 -4.05 31.09 18.36
CA LYS A 260 -3.97 32.56 18.48
C LYS A 260 -3.90 33.24 17.11
N GLU A 261 -3.24 32.63 16.13
CA GLU A 261 -3.23 33.12 14.75
C GLU A 261 -4.61 32.98 14.10
N ARG A 262 -5.32 31.87 14.32
CA ARG A 262 -6.72 31.70 13.86
C ARG A 262 -7.66 32.75 14.46
N GLU A 263 -7.55 33.03 15.75
CA GLU A 263 -8.31 34.10 16.44
C GLU A 263 -7.98 35.51 15.87
N LYS A 264 -6.70 35.76 15.51
CA LYS A 264 -6.27 36.97 14.82
C LYS A 264 -6.82 37.06 13.38
N MET A 265 -6.89 35.94 12.66
CA MET A 265 -7.48 35.90 11.32
C MET A 265 -9.00 36.09 11.35
N GLU A 266 -9.70 35.46 12.31
CA GLU A 266 -11.15 35.61 12.52
C GLU A 266 -11.52 37.06 12.85
N THR A 267 -10.76 37.70 13.76
CA THR A 267 -10.97 39.12 14.09
C THR A 267 -10.67 40.04 12.91
N ASN A 268 -9.57 39.82 12.17
CA ASN A 268 -9.27 40.58 10.95
C ASN A 268 -10.34 40.40 9.87
N ASN A 269 -10.89 39.19 9.71
CA ASN A 269 -11.98 38.93 8.77
C ASN A 269 -13.26 39.69 9.17
N ARG A 270 -13.61 39.76 10.46
CA ARG A 270 -14.72 40.61 10.95
C ARG A 270 -14.52 42.10 10.66
N PHE A 271 -13.28 42.62 10.80
CA PHE A 271 -12.98 44.00 10.41
C PHE A 271 -13.13 44.22 8.90
N LEU A 272 -12.59 43.33 8.07
CA LEU A 272 -12.75 43.39 6.61
C LEU A 272 -14.21 43.32 6.16
N GLN A 273 -15.04 42.48 6.78
CA GLN A 273 -16.48 42.43 6.52
C GLN A 273 -17.20 43.73 6.89
N HIS A 274 -16.86 44.32 8.05
CA HIS A 274 -17.41 45.60 8.49
C HIS A 274 -17.04 46.75 7.53
N ASP A 275 -15.78 46.84 7.12
CA ASP A 275 -15.28 47.92 6.27
C ASP A 275 -15.80 47.78 4.83
N LEU A 276 -15.90 46.56 4.31
CA LEU A 276 -16.55 46.28 3.02
C LEU A 276 -18.05 46.61 3.05
N ALA A 277 -18.75 46.36 4.17
CA ALA A 277 -20.13 46.79 4.34
C ALA A 277 -20.25 48.33 4.44
N GLN A 278 -19.28 49.01 5.07
CA GLN A 278 -19.25 50.47 5.13
C GLN A 278 -18.98 51.11 3.76
N GLU A 279 -18.08 50.55 2.95
CA GLU A 279 -17.85 51.03 1.58
C GLU A 279 -19.01 50.67 0.63
N ALA A 280 -19.68 49.53 0.81
CA ALA A 280 -20.93 49.24 0.12
C ALA A 280 -22.02 50.28 0.44
N GLU A 281 -22.15 50.70 1.71
CA GLU A 281 -23.06 51.79 2.11
C GLU A 281 -22.64 53.16 1.55
N ARG A 282 -21.35 53.48 1.51
CA ARG A 282 -20.84 54.70 0.83
C ARG A 282 -21.15 54.68 -0.67
N THR A 283 -20.99 53.54 -1.32
CA THR A 283 -21.24 53.34 -2.76
C THR A 283 -22.73 53.39 -3.12
N LYS A 284 -23.61 52.84 -2.28
CA LYS A 284 -25.07 53.05 -2.41
C LYS A 284 -25.43 54.53 -2.27
N ARG A 285 -24.79 55.26 -1.35
CA ARG A 285 -25.05 56.70 -1.11
C ARG A 285 -24.47 57.60 -2.20
N SER A 286 -23.44 57.18 -2.93
CA SER A 286 -22.91 57.92 -4.09
C SER A 286 -23.69 57.63 -5.38
N THR A 287 -24.26 56.43 -5.54
CA THR A 287 -25.14 56.10 -6.67
C THR A 287 -26.58 56.62 -6.49
N ALA A 288 -27.02 56.89 -5.24
CA ALA A 288 -28.36 57.37 -4.93
C ALA A 288 -28.54 58.91 -4.99
N ALA A 289 -28.46 59.49 -6.19
CA ALA A 289 -29.00 60.81 -6.50
C ALA A 289 -29.72 60.76 -7.87
N PRO A 290 -30.93 61.35 -8.04
CA PRO A 290 -31.25 62.71 -7.56
C PRO A 290 -32.69 62.96 -7.03
N LYS A 291 -32.87 63.98 -6.15
CA LYS A 291 -33.83 65.11 -6.29
C LYS A 291 -33.97 66.01 -5.02
N SER A 292 -33.62 67.28 -5.18
CA SER A 292 -34.39 68.48 -4.76
C SER A 292 -34.98 68.63 -3.32
N ARG A 293 -34.41 69.61 -2.58
CA ARG A 293 -35.05 70.74 -1.82
C ARG A 293 -35.30 70.72 -0.28
N VAL A 294 -34.80 71.81 0.35
CA VAL A 294 -35.36 72.66 1.46
C VAL A 294 -35.11 72.29 2.96
N ALA A 295 -33.92 72.69 3.43
CA ALA A 295 -33.60 73.64 4.53
C ALA A 295 -34.42 73.80 5.85
N THR A 296 -33.70 73.65 6.98
CA THR A 296 -33.59 74.56 8.17
C THR A 296 -32.28 74.18 8.91
N GLN A 297 -31.27 75.04 9.20
CA GLN A 297 -31.11 76.29 9.97
C GLN A 297 -30.61 76.11 11.43
N MET A 298 -29.74 77.06 11.85
CA MET A 298 -28.97 77.17 13.12
C MET A 298 -27.78 76.17 13.33
N GLY A 299 -26.59 76.59 13.78
CA GLY A 299 -26.14 77.99 13.95
C GLY A 299 -24.74 78.22 14.59
N THR A 300 -23.72 78.46 13.74
CA THR A 300 -22.50 79.30 14.03
C THR A 300 -21.50 78.84 15.12
N PRO A 301 -20.26 79.41 15.20
CA PRO A 301 -19.64 80.47 14.38
C PRO A 301 -18.43 80.03 13.52
N ARG A 302 -17.96 80.94 12.65
CA ARG A 302 -16.81 80.78 11.75
C ARG A 302 -15.74 81.82 12.07
N ARG A 303 -14.45 81.55 11.80
CA ARG A 303 -13.47 82.63 11.55
C ARG A 303 -12.42 82.30 10.49
N ASN A 304 -12.63 82.93 9.33
CA ASN A 304 -11.67 83.43 8.33
C ASN A 304 -10.58 82.52 7.72
N LYS A 305 -10.70 82.39 6.39
CA LYS A 305 -9.59 82.22 5.43
C LYS A 305 -8.33 83.02 5.80
N ARG A 306 -7.16 82.46 5.46
CA ARG A 306 -6.10 83.22 4.78
C ARG A 306 -5.33 82.32 3.80
N THR A 307 -4.91 82.91 2.68
CA THR A 307 -3.97 82.35 1.70
C THR A 307 -2.57 82.89 1.97
N ALA A 308 -1.51 82.07 1.91
CA ALA A 308 -0.15 82.45 1.49
C ALA A 308 0.86 81.27 1.62
N ILE A 309 1.71 81.11 0.58
CA ILE A 309 3.19 81.07 0.59
C ILE A 309 3.92 80.23 1.67
N GLY A 310 4.96 79.49 1.23
CA GLY A 310 5.92 78.72 2.05
C GLY A 310 5.74 77.22 1.83
N ASP A 311 6.73 76.40 1.45
CA ASP A 311 8.20 76.48 1.54
C ASP A 311 8.77 76.58 2.96
N GLY A 312 9.82 75.79 3.23
CA GLY A 312 10.37 75.51 4.56
C GLY A 312 10.45 74.01 4.87
N PHE A 313 11.68 73.50 4.90
CA PHE A 313 12.06 72.29 5.67
C PHE A 313 12.27 72.68 7.16
N ASP A 314 12.70 71.71 7.97
CA ASP A 314 13.17 71.85 9.36
C ASP A 314 12.04 72.13 10.40
N ASP A 315 12.11 71.71 11.68
CA ASP A 315 13.18 70.96 12.36
C ASP A 315 12.72 70.11 13.56
N ASP A 316 13.61 69.21 13.97
CA ASP A 316 13.96 68.57 15.26
C ASP A 316 13.04 68.42 16.53
N GLU A 317 13.47 67.45 17.35
CA GLU A 317 13.32 67.25 18.82
C GLU A 317 12.00 67.55 19.61
N VAL A 318 11.31 66.48 20.06
CA VAL A 318 10.94 66.20 21.49
C VAL A 318 10.88 64.65 21.66
N ARG A 319 11.90 63.96 22.19
CA ARG A 319 12.37 63.77 23.60
C ARG A 319 11.51 62.88 24.51
N LEU A 320 12.22 62.11 25.36
CA LEU A 320 11.77 61.26 26.49
C LEU A 320 11.12 59.91 26.10
N VAL A 321 11.34 58.78 26.80
CA VAL A 321 12.30 58.45 27.87
C VAL A 321 12.66 56.94 27.84
N SER A 322 13.85 56.57 28.33
CA SER A 322 14.25 55.16 28.54
C SER A 322 14.03 54.73 30.00
N PRO A 323 13.85 53.42 30.28
CA PRO A 323 14.96 52.77 30.99
C PRO A 323 15.31 51.33 30.57
N THR A 324 16.63 51.09 30.65
CA THR A 324 17.34 49.86 31.03
C THR A 324 16.59 48.92 32.00
N ARG A 325 16.95 47.63 32.21
CA ARG A 325 18.31 47.12 32.53
C ARG A 325 18.34 45.59 32.73
N SER A 326 19.48 44.94 32.43
CA SER A 326 19.94 43.61 32.96
C SER A 326 19.04 42.37 32.73
N LYS A 327 19.50 41.10 32.72
CA LYS A 327 20.81 40.39 32.78
C LYS A 327 20.57 38.99 32.15
N GLU A 328 21.51 38.15 31.70
CA GLU A 328 22.91 38.27 31.26
C GLU A 328 23.44 36.86 30.86
N ARG A 329 24.25 36.73 29.79
CA ARG A 329 25.20 35.61 29.64
C ARG A 329 26.40 36.00 28.75
N VAL A 330 27.49 35.24 28.85
CA VAL A 330 28.86 35.71 28.60
C VAL A 330 29.42 35.22 27.24
N LYS A 331 30.39 35.97 26.70
CA LYS A 331 31.13 35.69 25.45
C LYS A 331 32.05 34.47 25.58
N GLU A 332 32.29 33.79 24.46
CA GLU A 332 33.61 33.34 23.95
C GLU A 332 33.39 32.57 22.62
N GLN A 333 34.21 32.63 21.55
CA GLN A 333 35.45 33.36 21.21
C GLN A 333 35.37 33.94 19.77
N THR A 334 36.33 34.78 19.39
CA THR A 334 36.64 35.16 17.99
C THR A 334 38.10 34.81 17.68
N PRO A 335 38.46 34.48 16.43
CA PRO A 335 39.00 35.54 15.56
C PRO A 335 38.58 35.47 14.08
N LYS A 336 38.72 36.61 13.38
CA LYS A 336 38.53 36.75 11.93
C LYS A 336 39.87 36.63 11.19
N LEU A 337 39.99 35.74 10.21
CA LEU A 337 40.88 35.84 9.04
C LEU A 337 40.22 35.04 7.88
N GLY A 338 40.29 35.43 6.60
CA GLY A 338 40.91 36.63 6.05
C GLY A 338 41.29 36.51 4.56
N ALA A 339 40.38 36.12 3.66
CA ALA A 339 40.69 35.90 2.23
C ALA A 339 39.69 36.57 1.28
N LYS A 340 40.19 37.23 0.22
CA LYS A 340 39.39 37.86 -0.84
C LYS A 340 39.55 37.09 -2.16
N ARG A 341 38.46 36.74 -2.86
CA ARG A 341 38.36 36.79 -4.35
C ARG A 341 36.96 36.45 -4.89
N LYS A 342 36.56 37.24 -5.90
CA LYS A 342 35.64 36.95 -7.04
C LYS A 342 34.87 35.61 -6.98
N ARG A 343 33.54 35.62 -7.07
CA ARG A 343 32.79 36.11 -8.25
C ARG A 343 31.32 36.46 -7.92
N SER A 344 30.66 37.16 -8.84
CA SER A 344 29.23 37.49 -8.82
C SER A 344 28.42 36.54 -9.70
N ALA A 345 27.23 36.14 -9.25
CA ALA A 345 26.11 35.71 -10.08
C ALA A 345 24.82 35.82 -9.24
N ASN A 346 24.05 36.90 -9.43
CA ASN A 346 22.61 36.82 -9.21
C ASN A 346 22.04 36.18 -10.48
N ASP A 347 21.14 35.22 -10.34
CA ASP A 347 20.45 34.68 -11.51
C ASP A 347 19.36 35.65 -12.00
N SER A 348 19.12 35.53 -13.30
CA SER A 348 18.39 36.27 -14.33
C SER A 348 17.28 37.28 -13.98
N PRO A 349 17.02 38.28 -14.84
CA PRO A 349 16.35 39.52 -14.44
C PRO A 349 14.94 39.73 -15.03
N VAL A 350 14.26 40.76 -14.50
CA VAL A 350 12.99 41.31 -15.01
C VAL A 350 13.12 41.77 -16.47
N ALA A 351 12.03 41.62 -17.24
CA ALA A 351 11.96 41.95 -18.67
C ALA A 351 12.38 43.40 -19.00
N SER A 352 13.17 43.54 -20.07
CA SER A 352 13.68 44.83 -20.55
C SER A 352 12.74 45.54 -21.53
N LEU A 353 12.62 46.86 -21.40
CA LEU A 353 11.86 47.74 -22.29
C LEU A 353 12.45 47.78 -23.72
N SER A 354 11.58 47.84 -24.73
CA SER A 354 11.93 47.85 -26.15
C SER A 354 12.45 49.22 -26.63
N PHE A 355 13.59 49.26 -27.32
CA PHE A 355 14.04 50.42 -28.12
C PHE A 355 14.92 50.00 -29.32
N THR A 356 15.11 50.95 -30.26
CA THR A 356 15.73 50.86 -31.60
C THR A 356 15.06 49.88 -32.58
N GLN A 357 14.34 50.36 -33.61
CA GLN A 357 14.77 51.01 -34.88
C GLN A 357 15.39 50.06 -35.94
N PRO A 358 14.95 50.15 -37.22
CA PRO A 358 15.35 49.23 -38.28
C PRO A 358 16.65 49.63 -39.00
N VAL A 359 17.23 48.66 -39.71
CA VAL A 359 18.36 48.86 -40.63
C VAL A 359 17.89 49.54 -41.93
N GLN A 360 18.71 50.44 -42.46
CA GLN A 360 18.45 51.14 -43.72
C GLN A 360 18.62 50.24 -44.95
N LEU A 361 17.65 50.28 -45.86
CA LEU A 361 17.88 50.09 -47.29
C LEU A 361 17.16 51.21 -48.05
N GLN A 362 17.76 51.67 -49.14
CA GLN A 362 17.34 52.87 -49.87
C GLN A 362 16.22 52.56 -50.86
N HIS A 363 15.26 53.49 -51.05
CA HIS A 363 14.94 53.99 -52.40
C HIS A 363 14.04 55.25 -52.39
N THR A 364 14.53 56.30 -53.07
CA THR A 364 13.80 57.36 -53.82
C THR A 364 12.49 57.97 -53.28
N ASP A 365 12.60 59.22 -52.84
CA ASP A 365 11.78 60.40 -53.18
C ASP A 365 10.25 60.28 -53.33
N SER A 366 9.53 60.91 -52.41
CA SER A 366 8.42 61.84 -52.70
C SER A 366 8.15 62.78 -51.53
N GLU A 367 7.83 64.03 -51.83
CA GLU A 367 7.57 65.08 -50.82
C GLU A 367 6.17 64.92 -50.19
N GLN A 368 6.05 65.12 -48.86
CA GLN A 368 4.96 65.95 -48.34
C GLN A 368 5.13 66.46 -46.90
N THR A 369 4.47 67.60 -46.66
CA THR A 369 4.68 68.53 -45.54
C THR A 369 4.08 68.06 -44.21
N ILE A 370 4.72 68.44 -43.12
CA ILE A 370 4.24 68.30 -41.74
C ILE A 370 2.88 68.98 -41.55
N VAL A 371 1.89 68.26 -41.01
CA VAL A 371 0.78 68.84 -40.23
C VAL A 371 0.59 68.02 -38.96
N SER A 372 0.80 68.64 -37.80
CA SER A 372 0.64 68.04 -36.48
C SER A 372 -0.81 68.05 -36.02
N PHE A 373 -1.31 66.91 -35.54
CA PHE A 373 -2.50 66.84 -34.68
C PHE A 373 -2.07 66.58 -33.22
N PRO A 374 -2.78 67.15 -32.22
CA PRO A 374 -2.33 67.14 -30.82
C PRO A 374 -2.52 65.78 -30.14
N GLU A 375 -1.75 65.55 -29.09
CA GLU A 375 -1.83 64.36 -28.23
C GLU A 375 -3.14 64.34 -27.44
N THR A 376 -4.15 63.62 -27.92
CA THR A 376 -5.24 63.14 -27.06
C THR A 376 -4.70 61.99 -26.20
N THR A 377 -4.87 62.10 -24.89
CA THR A 377 -4.39 61.15 -23.87
C THR A 377 -4.69 59.69 -24.23
N ALA A 378 -3.64 58.92 -24.55
CA ALA A 378 -3.71 57.48 -24.77
C ALA A 378 -3.80 56.73 -23.42
N GLU A 379 -4.93 56.88 -22.72
CA GLU A 379 -5.20 56.13 -21.49
C GLU A 379 -5.37 54.64 -21.78
N GLY A 380 -4.34 53.85 -21.45
CA GLY A 380 -4.52 52.44 -21.08
C GLY A 380 -5.19 51.54 -22.11
N ALA A 381 -4.92 51.75 -23.40
CA ALA A 381 -5.29 50.79 -24.45
C ALA A 381 -4.44 49.51 -24.32
N ILE A 382 -4.77 48.69 -23.31
CA ILE A 382 -4.28 47.31 -23.18
C ILE A 382 -4.71 46.58 -24.44
N GLN A 383 -3.75 46.35 -25.34
CA GLN A 383 -3.94 45.42 -26.44
C GLN A 383 -4.16 44.03 -25.83
N ARG A 384 -5.43 43.68 -25.63
CA ARG A 384 -5.84 42.28 -25.50
C ARG A 384 -5.37 41.60 -26.78
N ARG A 385 -4.29 40.82 -26.70
CA ARG A 385 -3.99 39.83 -27.74
C ARG A 385 -5.25 38.98 -27.89
N ASP A 386 -5.74 38.85 -29.12
CA ASP A 386 -6.87 37.99 -29.38
C ASP A 386 -6.38 36.54 -29.38
N SER A 387 -6.26 35.97 -28.17
CA SER A 387 -5.73 34.63 -27.94
C SER A 387 -6.48 33.55 -28.72
N ARG A 388 -7.70 33.83 -29.17
CA ARG A 388 -8.48 32.95 -30.06
C ARG A 388 -7.78 32.70 -31.40
N TYR A 389 -7.02 33.67 -31.92
CA TYR A 389 -6.23 33.48 -33.14
C TYR A 389 -5.03 32.56 -32.88
N ASP A 390 -4.27 32.84 -31.82
CA ASP A 390 -3.12 32.03 -31.41
C ASP A 390 -3.56 30.58 -31.09
N TYR A 391 -4.72 30.41 -30.44
CA TYR A 391 -5.33 29.12 -30.11
C TYR A 391 -5.83 28.40 -31.38
N LEU A 392 -6.58 29.05 -32.26
CA LEU A 392 -7.00 28.44 -33.53
C LEU A 392 -5.78 28.06 -34.38
N GLN A 393 -4.70 28.85 -34.34
CA GLN A 393 -3.43 28.49 -34.97
C GLN A 393 -2.81 27.24 -34.33
N LEU A 394 -2.83 27.07 -33.00
CA LEU A 394 -2.38 25.83 -32.34
C LEU A 394 -3.18 24.62 -32.85
N ILE A 395 -4.51 24.70 -32.79
CA ILE A 395 -5.46 23.66 -33.21
C ILE A 395 -5.28 23.26 -34.67
N LEU A 396 -5.09 24.23 -35.58
CA LEU A 396 -4.82 23.96 -37.00
C LEU A 396 -3.40 23.42 -37.27
N ASN A 397 -2.45 23.56 -36.34
CA ASN A 397 -1.11 23.00 -36.41
C ASN A 397 -0.96 21.64 -35.70
N HIS A 398 -1.96 21.19 -34.95
CA HIS A 398 -1.94 19.93 -34.19
C HIS A 398 -1.60 18.70 -35.05
N ARG A 399 -0.82 17.78 -34.47
CA ARG A 399 -0.43 16.47 -35.02
C ARG A 399 -0.48 15.45 -33.87
N PRO A 400 -1.02 14.23 -34.05
CA PRO A 400 -1.06 13.25 -32.96
C PRO A 400 0.34 12.79 -32.53
N TYR A 401 1.26 12.61 -33.49
CA TYR A 401 2.61 12.11 -33.25
C TYR A 401 3.67 12.94 -33.98
N GLU A 402 4.93 12.84 -33.56
CA GLU A 402 6.04 13.43 -34.31
C GLU A 402 6.11 12.85 -35.74
N GLY A 403 6.36 13.70 -36.73
CA GLY A 403 6.39 13.32 -38.14
C GLY A 403 5.01 13.09 -38.80
N HIS A 404 3.92 12.93 -38.04
CA HIS A 404 2.57 12.84 -38.62
C HIS A 404 2.14 14.14 -39.30
N ALA A 405 1.25 14.01 -40.29
CA ALA A 405 0.57 15.16 -40.90
C ALA A 405 -0.46 15.78 -39.93
N ARG A 406 -0.99 16.97 -40.26
CA ARG A 406 -1.89 17.71 -39.37
C ARG A 406 -3.19 16.93 -39.15
N THR A 407 -3.74 16.96 -37.93
CA THR A 407 -5.01 16.26 -37.61
C THR A 407 -6.14 16.67 -38.56
N VAL A 408 -6.37 17.98 -38.74
CA VAL A 408 -7.42 18.50 -39.63
C VAL A 408 -7.19 18.11 -41.11
N GLU A 409 -5.93 17.96 -41.53
CA GLU A 409 -5.57 17.48 -42.88
C GLU A 409 -5.87 15.97 -43.05
N GLN A 410 -5.71 15.17 -41.98
CA GLN A 410 -6.09 13.75 -42.03
C GLN A 410 -7.60 13.57 -41.95
N MET A 411 -8.29 14.34 -41.09
CA MET A 411 -9.75 14.40 -41.03
C MET A 411 -10.41 14.77 -42.36
N ALA A 412 -9.69 15.47 -43.26
CA ALA A 412 -10.19 15.79 -44.60
C ALA A 412 -10.26 14.57 -45.55
N LYS A 413 -9.58 13.47 -45.21
CA LYS A 413 -9.59 12.20 -45.97
C LYS A 413 -10.75 11.28 -45.62
N TYR A 414 -11.41 11.52 -44.49
CA TYR A 414 -12.49 10.69 -43.95
C TYR A 414 -13.83 11.43 -44.07
N SER A 415 -14.89 10.71 -44.42
CA SER A 415 -16.29 11.15 -44.33
C SER A 415 -17.08 10.07 -43.59
N PHE A 416 -18.14 10.44 -42.87
CA PHE A 416 -18.99 9.46 -42.21
C PHE A 416 -19.76 8.60 -43.23
N PRO A 417 -19.93 7.28 -43.00
CA PRO A 417 -20.80 6.43 -43.83
C PRO A 417 -22.23 6.97 -43.98
N SER A 418 -22.78 7.62 -42.95
CA SER A 418 -24.08 8.30 -42.98
C SER A 418 -24.09 9.63 -43.77
N ARG A 419 -22.93 10.24 -44.04
CA ARG A 419 -22.78 11.56 -44.68
C ARG A 419 -21.52 11.63 -45.57
N PRO A 420 -21.44 10.85 -46.66
CA PRO A 420 -20.23 10.76 -47.49
C PRO A 420 -19.83 12.10 -48.15
N GLU A 421 -20.80 12.97 -48.42
CA GLU A 421 -20.62 14.28 -49.07
C GLU A 421 -19.79 15.28 -48.26
N HIS A 422 -19.65 15.08 -46.94
CA HIS A 422 -18.93 16.00 -46.05
C HIS A 422 -17.81 15.28 -45.30
N SER A 423 -16.57 15.74 -45.49
CA SER A 423 -15.43 15.23 -44.73
C SER A 423 -15.49 15.67 -43.26
N LEU A 424 -14.84 14.91 -42.37
CA LEU A 424 -14.78 15.24 -40.95
C LEU A 424 -14.14 16.61 -40.70
N ALA A 425 -13.18 17.00 -41.55
CA ALA A 425 -12.59 18.35 -41.50
C ALA A 425 -13.58 19.46 -41.89
N SER A 426 -14.47 19.25 -42.87
CA SER A 426 -15.56 20.21 -43.14
C SER A 426 -16.43 20.35 -41.91
N ILE A 427 -16.97 19.23 -41.41
CA ILE A 427 -17.89 19.21 -40.25
C ILE A 427 -17.25 19.87 -39.01
N PHE A 428 -15.95 19.68 -38.79
CA PHE A 428 -15.19 20.34 -37.73
C PHE A 428 -15.07 21.86 -37.95
N ILE A 429 -14.55 22.28 -39.12
CA ILE A 429 -14.32 23.70 -39.43
C ILE A 429 -15.62 24.49 -39.52
N ASP A 430 -16.66 23.93 -40.12
CA ASP A 430 -17.99 24.53 -40.26
C ASP A 430 -18.63 24.78 -38.88
N LYS A 431 -18.50 23.83 -37.94
CA LYS A 431 -18.98 24.00 -36.56
C LYS A 431 -18.20 25.06 -35.79
N ILE A 432 -16.86 24.96 -35.74
CA ILE A 432 -16.06 25.90 -34.93
C ILE A 432 -16.17 27.34 -35.46
N THR A 433 -16.28 27.53 -36.78
CA THR A 433 -16.43 28.87 -37.39
C THR A 433 -17.83 29.45 -37.20
N TYR A 434 -18.88 28.62 -37.14
CA TYR A 434 -20.23 29.06 -36.79
C TYR A 434 -20.30 29.50 -35.33
N GLU A 435 -19.86 28.64 -34.40
CA GLU A 435 -20.04 28.83 -32.95
C GLU A 435 -19.05 29.82 -32.33
N ALA A 436 -17.85 30.04 -32.89
CA ALA A 436 -16.89 31.02 -32.37
C ALA A 436 -17.40 32.48 -32.39
N ASN A 437 -18.48 32.77 -33.13
CA ASN A 437 -19.14 34.07 -33.13
C ASN A 437 -20.04 34.32 -31.90
N ALA A 438 -20.37 33.27 -31.12
CA ALA A 438 -21.31 33.37 -30.00
C ALA A 438 -20.72 34.00 -28.72
N GLY A 439 -19.40 34.22 -28.66
CA GLY A 439 -18.72 34.67 -27.45
C GLY A 439 -18.51 33.57 -26.41
N ASN A 440 -18.77 32.30 -26.78
CA ASN A 440 -18.46 31.12 -25.98
C ASN A 440 -16.95 30.94 -25.80
N ASP A 441 -16.58 30.19 -24.77
CA ASP A 441 -15.21 29.73 -24.59
C ASP A 441 -14.79 28.78 -25.74
N LEU A 442 -13.70 29.12 -26.41
CA LEU A 442 -13.26 28.45 -27.65
C LEU A 442 -12.73 27.02 -27.40
N PRO A 443 -11.88 26.76 -26.39
CA PRO A 443 -11.47 25.41 -26.03
C PRO A 443 -12.64 24.49 -25.65
N LEU A 444 -13.55 24.95 -24.77
CA LEU A 444 -14.72 24.17 -24.37
C LEU A 444 -15.64 23.84 -25.55
N MET A 445 -15.84 24.80 -26.47
CA MET A 445 -16.61 24.56 -27.70
C MET A 445 -15.92 23.54 -28.61
N ILE A 446 -14.61 23.66 -28.83
CA ILE A 446 -13.83 22.69 -29.62
C ILE A 446 -13.94 21.28 -29.02
N CYS A 447 -13.85 21.15 -27.69
CA CYS A 447 -14.06 19.87 -27.00
C CYS A 447 -15.44 19.28 -27.33
N ARG A 448 -16.52 20.06 -27.22
CA ARG A 448 -17.88 19.59 -27.54
C ARG A 448 -18.04 19.18 -29.01
N VAL A 449 -17.40 19.90 -29.94
CA VAL A 449 -17.38 19.53 -31.36
C VAL A 449 -16.68 18.18 -31.55
N LEU A 450 -15.53 17.95 -30.89
CA LEU A 450 -14.79 16.69 -30.92
C LEU A 450 -15.57 15.54 -30.27
N LEU A 451 -16.17 15.73 -29.08
CA LEU A 451 -17.05 14.74 -28.44
C LEU A 451 -18.26 14.39 -29.31
N THR A 452 -18.83 15.36 -30.05
CA THR A 452 -19.90 15.06 -31.01
C THR A 452 -19.40 14.21 -32.18
N LEU A 453 -18.18 14.43 -32.66
CA LEU A 453 -17.57 13.61 -33.71
C LEU A 453 -17.27 12.20 -33.21
N TRP A 454 -16.73 12.04 -31.98
CA TRP A 454 -16.54 10.76 -31.32
C TRP A 454 -17.87 9.99 -31.22
N SER A 455 -18.92 10.61 -30.69
CA SER A 455 -20.26 10.01 -30.60
C SER A 455 -20.76 9.50 -31.95
N GLN A 456 -20.63 10.29 -33.01
CA GLN A 456 -21.00 9.86 -34.38
C GLN A 456 -20.11 8.72 -34.90
N CYS A 457 -18.81 8.65 -34.55
CA CYS A 457 -17.96 7.50 -34.87
C CYS A 457 -18.49 6.21 -34.23
N LEU A 458 -18.96 6.27 -32.98
CA LEU A 458 -19.53 5.11 -32.27
C LEU A 458 -20.91 4.69 -32.82
N ASP A 459 -21.70 5.65 -33.33
CA ASP A 459 -23.02 5.41 -33.92
C ASP A 459 -22.91 4.81 -35.35
N ASP A 460 -22.07 5.39 -36.20
CA ASP A 460 -21.79 4.89 -37.56
C ASP A 460 -20.90 3.63 -37.56
N LYS A 461 -20.33 3.24 -36.41
CA LYS A 461 -19.33 2.18 -36.23
C LYS A 461 -18.10 2.38 -37.12
N PHE A 462 -17.62 3.61 -37.15
CA PHE A 462 -16.52 4.06 -37.99
C PHE A 462 -15.36 4.52 -37.09
N PHE A 463 -14.54 3.56 -36.66
CA PHE A 463 -13.54 3.75 -35.61
C PHE A 463 -12.18 4.26 -36.13
N THR A 464 -11.82 3.95 -37.38
CA THR A 464 -10.57 4.35 -38.04
C THR A 464 -10.15 5.84 -37.87
N PRO A 465 -11.04 6.85 -37.82
CA PRO A 465 -10.66 8.24 -37.55
C PRO A 465 -10.67 8.63 -36.06
N LEU A 466 -10.99 7.73 -35.12
CA LEU A 466 -11.25 8.05 -33.72
C LEU A 466 -10.00 8.56 -33.00
N TYR A 467 -8.83 7.96 -33.23
CA TYR A 467 -7.56 8.43 -32.69
C TYR A 467 -7.30 9.92 -32.99
N LEU A 468 -7.63 10.39 -34.20
CA LEU A 468 -7.50 11.81 -34.57
C LEU A 468 -8.35 12.73 -33.70
N VAL A 469 -9.49 12.24 -33.21
CA VAL A 469 -10.41 12.97 -32.33
C VAL A 469 -9.93 12.91 -30.88
N VAL A 470 -9.53 11.73 -30.38
CA VAL A 470 -9.06 11.52 -29.00
C VAL A 470 -7.76 12.29 -28.73
N HIS A 471 -6.73 12.14 -29.58
CA HIS A 471 -5.47 12.87 -29.43
C HIS A 471 -5.66 14.39 -29.48
N MET A 472 -6.52 14.88 -30.37
CA MET A 472 -6.81 16.32 -30.46
C MET A 472 -7.58 16.82 -29.23
N LEU A 473 -8.51 16.04 -28.69
CA LEU A 473 -9.27 16.37 -27.48
C LEU A 473 -8.36 16.37 -26.24
N ARG A 474 -7.45 15.41 -26.13
CA ARG A 474 -6.40 15.34 -25.11
C ARG A 474 -5.52 16.60 -25.16
N SER A 475 -4.96 16.92 -26.32
CA SER A 475 -4.10 18.12 -26.50
C SER A 475 -4.83 19.44 -26.26
N VAL A 476 -6.12 19.55 -26.62
CA VAL A 476 -6.96 20.72 -26.27
C VAL A 476 -7.02 20.91 -24.76
N LEU A 477 -7.35 19.85 -24.01
CA LEU A 477 -7.49 19.93 -22.55
C LEU A 477 -6.15 20.08 -21.81
N GLU A 478 -5.05 19.53 -22.33
CA GLU A 478 -3.69 19.72 -21.78
C GLU A 478 -3.22 21.20 -21.82
N THR A 479 -3.85 22.04 -22.65
CA THR A 479 -3.57 23.50 -22.68
C THR A 479 -4.45 24.35 -21.77
N GLU A 480 -5.44 23.74 -21.11
CA GLU A 480 -6.50 24.46 -20.41
C GLU A 480 -6.58 24.21 -18.90
N LEU A 481 -7.40 25.00 -18.22
CA LEU A 481 -7.69 24.79 -16.81
C LEU A 481 -8.51 23.50 -16.61
N THR A 482 -8.14 22.71 -15.61
CA THR A 482 -8.75 21.41 -15.30
C THR A 482 -10.27 21.48 -15.06
N SER A 483 -10.80 22.64 -14.65
CA SER A 483 -12.23 22.93 -14.56
C SER A 483 -13.00 22.77 -15.87
N THR A 484 -12.33 22.95 -17.02
CA THR A 484 -12.89 22.72 -18.36
C THR A 484 -13.19 21.24 -18.55
N SER A 485 -12.26 20.36 -18.16
CA SER A 485 -12.45 18.90 -18.14
C SER A 485 -13.59 18.48 -17.21
N SER A 486 -13.67 19.05 -16.00
CA SER A 486 -14.77 18.80 -15.04
C SER A 486 -16.14 19.23 -15.60
N THR A 487 -16.18 20.20 -16.51
CA THR A 487 -17.42 20.69 -17.17
C THR A 487 -17.90 19.74 -18.28
N LEU A 488 -16.99 19.01 -18.92
CA LEU A 488 -17.27 18.06 -20.00
C LEU A 488 -17.62 16.65 -19.50
N LEU A 489 -17.47 16.40 -18.19
CA LEU A 489 -17.55 15.10 -17.54
C LEU A 489 -18.76 14.26 -17.96
N GLN A 490 -19.97 14.85 -17.92
CA GLN A 490 -21.23 14.18 -18.27
C GLN A 490 -21.37 13.87 -19.77
N GLU A 491 -20.67 14.60 -20.63
CA GLU A 491 -20.68 14.41 -22.09
C GLU A 491 -19.62 13.38 -22.51
N ALA A 492 -18.46 13.36 -21.84
CA ALA A 492 -17.30 12.57 -22.21
C ALA A 492 -17.27 11.17 -21.57
N LEU A 493 -17.65 11.04 -20.29
CA LEU A 493 -17.58 9.77 -19.55
C LEU A 493 -18.40 8.64 -20.21
N PRO A 494 -19.66 8.83 -20.67
CA PRO A 494 -20.40 7.78 -21.35
C PRO A 494 -19.78 7.35 -22.69
N LEU A 495 -19.04 8.24 -23.37
CA LEU A 495 -18.34 7.92 -24.61
C LEU A 495 -17.09 7.07 -24.34
N CYS A 496 -16.39 7.32 -23.24
CA CYS A 496 -15.25 6.50 -22.81
C CYS A 496 -15.72 5.07 -22.50
N ILE A 497 -16.72 4.93 -21.61
CA ILE A 497 -17.34 3.65 -21.22
C ILE A 497 -17.79 2.87 -22.47
N ARG A 498 -18.59 3.49 -23.34
CA ARG A 498 -19.11 2.88 -24.57
C ARG A 498 -18.02 2.47 -25.56
N SER A 499 -16.89 3.16 -25.58
CA SER A 499 -15.76 2.83 -26.48
C SER A 499 -14.99 1.62 -25.97
N VAL A 500 -14.69 1.58 -24.67
CA VAL A 500 -14.03 0.44 -24.01
C VAL A 500 -14.91 -0.82 -24.12
N ASP A 501 -16.24 -0.70 -23.92
CA ASP A 501 -17.19 -1.82 -23.97
C ASP A 501 -17.22 -2.58 -25.31
N LEU A 502 -16.88 -1.92 -26.42
CA LEU A 502 -16.79 -2.58 -27.74
C LEU A 502 -15.71 -3.66 -27.79
N VAL A 503 -14.70 -3.57 -26.91
CA VAL A 503 -13.56 -4.48 -26.83
C VAL A 503 -13.58 -5.31 -25.54
N SER A 504 -13.82 -4.68 -24.39
CA SER A 504 -13.76 -5.33 -23.07
C SER A 504 -14.85 -6.38 -22.88
N VAL A 505 -16.10 -6.09 -23.29
CA VAL A 505 -17.24 -6.99 -23.09
C VAL A 505 -17.10 -8.29 -23.89
N PRO A 506 -16.69 -8.29 -25.17
CA PRO A 506 -16.32 -9.52 -25.87
C PRO A 506 -15.22 -10.34 -25.18
N ILE A 507 -14.15 -9.72 -24.67
CA ILE A 507 -13.03 -10.42 -24.01
C ILE A 507 -13.49 -11.06 -22.70
N ALA A 508 -14.11 -10.29 -21.80
CA ALA A 508 -14.62 -10.78 -20.51
C ALA A 508 -15.70 -11.86 -20.66
N ARG A 509 -16.49 -11.80 -21.75
CA ARG A 509 -17.46 -12.84 -22.11
C ARG A 509 -16.82 -14.10 -22.70
N ALA A 510 -15.67 -13.98 -23.37
CA ALA A 510 -14.94 -15.12 -23.89
C ALA A 510 -14.26 -15.93 -22.77
N SER A 511 -13.60 -15.27 -21.81
CA SER A 511 -12.97 -15.98 -20.67
C SER A 511 -13.99 -16.72 -19.80
N THR A 512 -15.19 -16.16 -19.64
CA THR A 512 -16.28 -16.78 -18.86
C THR A 512 -17.10 -17.81 -19.65
N ASN A 513 -17.22 -17.70 -20.98
CA ASN A 513 -18.06 -18.60 -21.79
C ASN A 513 -17.31 -19.22 -22.98
N ARG A 514 -16.87 -20.47 -22.81
CA ARG A 514 -16.18 -21.28 -23.84
C ARG A 514 -16.96 -21.38 -25.17
N THR A 515 -18.29 -21.40 -25.15
CA THR A 515 -19.12 -21.48 -26.37
C THR A 515 -19.22 -20.15 -27.13
N PHE A 516 -18.93 -19.04 -26.46
CA PHE A 516 -18.76 -17.72 -27.06
C PHE A 516 -17.32 -17.56 -27.57
N ALA A 517 -16.31 -17.90 -26.77
CA ALA A 517 -14.90 -17.87 -27.18
C ALA A 517 -14.62 -18.66 -28.47
N ALA A 518 -15.26 -19.81 -28.67
CA ALA A 518 -15.15 -20.60 -29.90
C ALA A 518 -15.81 -19.98 -31.15
N LYS A 519 -16.42 -18.79 -31.04
CA LYS A 519 -17.12 -18.05 -32.11
C LYS A 519 -16.63 -16.61 -32.30
N VAL A 520 -15.76 -16.12 -31.42
CA VAL A 520 -15.17 -14.78 -31.53
C VAL A 520 -14.03 -14.81 -32.55
N ASP A 521 -14.09 -13.87 -33.50
CA ASP A 521 -12.97 -13.51 -34.36
C ASP A 521 -12.05 -12.57 -33.56
N PHE A 522 -11.01 -13.13 -32.95
CA PHE A 522 -10.07 -12.36 -32.12
C PHE A 522 -9.24 -11.41 -32.97
N ASP A 523 -8.77 -11.84 -34.15
CA ASP A 523 -8.04 -10.99 -35.09
C ASP A 523 -8.85 -9.72 -35.44
N ALA A 524 -10.19 -9.82 -35.57
CA ALA A 524 -11.06 -8.67 -35.82
C ALA A 524 -11.30 -7.81 -34.56
N LEU A 525 -11.26 -8.40 -33.38
CA LEU A 525 -11.40 -7.71 -32.10
C LEU A 525 -10.12 -6.94 -31.73
N ASP A 526 -8.94 -7.50 -32.05
CA ASP A 526 -7.66 -6.84 -31.82
C ASP A 526 -7.46 -5.68 -32.81
N ARG A 527 -7.83 -5.83 -34.09
CA ARG A 527 -7.94 -4.70 -35.04
C ARG A 527 -8.92 -3.62 -34.58
N LEU A 528 -10.01 -3.99 -33.90
CA LEU A 528 -10.95 -3.02 -33.34
C LEU A 528 -10.36 -2.29 -32.12
N ALA A 529 -9.54 -2.97 -31.31
CA ALA A 529 -8.81 -2.35 -30.22
C ALA A 529 -7.74 -1.37 -30.72
N GLU A 530 -7.03 -1.72 -31.80
CA GLU A 530 -6.11 -0.83 -32.52
C GLU A 530 -6.83 0.40 -33.12
N GLU A 531 -7.99 0.23 -33.77
CA GLU A 531 -8.75 1.37 -34.33
C GLU A 531 -9.39 2.29 -33.27
N ILE A 532 -9.63 1.79 -32.05
CA ILE A 532 -10.21 2.58 -30.95
C ILE A 532 -9.12 3.25 -30.09
N GLU A 533 -7.90 2.72 -30.05
CA GLU A 533 -6.84 3.07 -29.09
C GLU A 533 -7.37 3.01 -27.64
N VAL A 534 -7.82 1.82 -27.22
CA VAL A 534 -8.49 1.57 -25.92
C VAL A 534 -7.68 2.11 -24.73
N ASP A 535 -6.36 2.01 -24.78
CA ASP A 535 -5.47 2.48 -23.73
C ASP A 535 -5.49 4.01 -23.62
N GLU A 536 -5.43 4.75 -24.74
CA GLU A 536 -5.59 6.22 -24.78
C GLU A 536 -6.98 6.68 -24.29
N VAL A 537 -8.03 5.87 -24.55
CA VAL A 537 -9.38 6.14 -24.03
C VAL A 537 -9.45 5.95 -22.50
N LEU A 538 -8.74 4.96 -21.96
CA LEU A 538 -8.64 4.76 -20.50
C LEU A 538 -7.74 5.79 -19.83
N ASP A 539 -6.67 6.22 -20.48
CA ASP A 539 -5.79 7.31 -20.05
C ASP A 539 -6.56 8.65 -20.00
N PHE A 540 -7.37 8.92 -21.03
CA PHE A 540 -8.27 10.07 -21.07
C PHE A 540 -9.35 10.00 -19.98
N LEU A 541 -9.93 8.81 -19.73
CA LEU A 541 -10.86 8.59 -18.62
C LEU A 541 -10.19 8.80 -17.25
N HIS A 542 -8.94 8.38 -17.08
CA HIS A 542 -8.15 8.64 -15.87
C HIS A 542 -7.88 10.15 -15.70
N GLY A 543 -7.55 10.86 -16.76
CA GLY A 543 -7.43 12.32 -16.76
C GLY A 543 -8.72 13.05 -16.39
N LEU A 544 -9.89 12.57 -16.86
CA LEU A 544 -11.20 13.06 -16.43
C LEU A 544 -11.46 12.78 -14.93
N CYS A 545 -11.03 11.63 -14.42
CA CYS A 545 -11.17 11.27 -13.02
C CYS A 545 -10.27 12.16 -12.12
N GLN A 546 -9.01 12.39 -12.51
CA GLN A 546 -8.11 13.33 -11.84
C GLN A 546 -8.64 14.78 -11.90
N ALA A 547 -9.31 15.16 -13.00
CA ALA A 547 -10.00 16.44 -13.08
C ALA A 547 -11.25 16.53 -12.19
N ALA A 548 -11.87 15.40 -11.87
CA ALA A 548 -13.01 15.34 -10.97
C ALA A 548 -12.58 15.43 -9.49
N THR A 549 -11.44 14.88 -9.07
CA THR A 549 -10.99 14.94 -7.65
C THR A 549 -10.71 16.34 -7.14
N LEU A 550 -10.49 17.33 -8.02
CA LEU A 550 -10.36 18.75 -7.66
C LEU A 550 -11.67 19.39 -7.15
N SER A 551 -12.82 18.74 -7.33
CA SER A 551 -14.12 19.23 -6.87
C SER A 551 -14.98 18.06 -6.36
N PRO A 552 -15.40 18.05 -5.08
CA PRO A 552 -16.20 16.94 -4.54
C PRO A 552 -17.53 16.75 -5.26
N GLU A 553 -18.13 17.84 -5.79
CA GLU A 553 -19.34 17.78 -6.60
C GLU A 553 -19.10 17.08 -7.96
N SER A 554 -17.94 17.34 -8.59
CA SER A 554 -17.56 16.68 -9.85
C SER A 554 -17.19 15.22 -9.64
N LEU A 555 -16.54 14.88 -8.53
CA LEU A 555 -16.21 13.50 -8.16
C LEU A 555 -17.47 12.67 -7.84
N ASP A 556 -18.47 13.25 -7.16
CA ASP A 556 -19.78 12.61 -6.94
C ASP A 556 -20.50 12.37 -8.28
N VAL A 557 -20.50 13.35 -9.20
CA VAL A 557 -21.07 13.19 -10.55
C VAL A 557 -20.34 12.09 -11.36
N PHE A 558 -19.01 11.98 -11.28
CA PHE A 558 -18.25 10.90 -11.93
C PHE A 558 -18.73 9.53 -11.43
N TRP A 559 -18.74 9.32 -10.10
CA TRP A 559 -19.05 8.03 -9.50
C TRP A 559 -20.55 7.68 -9.48
N ARG A 560 -21.46 8.63 -9.69
CA ARG A 560 -22.89 8.39 -10.02
C ARG A 560 -23.14 7.99 -11.48
N THR A 561 -22.27 8.42 -12.39
CA THR A 561 -22.42 8.18 -13.84
C THR A 561 -21.77 6.85 -14.26
N MET A 562 -20.82 6.36 -13.47
CA MET A 562 -20.17 5.06 -13.61
C MET A 562 -21.13 3.90 -13.25
N ASP A 563 -20.96 2.72 -13.86
CA ASP A 563 -21.69 1.50 -13.50
C ASP A 563 -20.80 0.49 -12.77
N VAL A 564 -21.37 -0.25 -11.80
CA VAL A 564 -20.62 -1.25 -11.01
C VAL A 564 -20.33 -2.51 -11.83
N THR A 565 -21.24 -2.92 -12.72
CA THR A 565 -21.02 -4.05 -13.63
C THR A 565 -19.87 -3.75 -14.58
N TRP A 566 -19.78 -2.51 -15.06
CA TRP A 566 -18.65 -2.03 -15.85
C TRP A 566 -17.33 -2.16 -15.09
N ILE A 567 -17.23 -1.59 -13.88
CA ILE A 567 -16.01 -1.68 -13.04
C ILE A 567 -15.61 -3.15 -12.80
N LEU A 568 -16.54 -4.03 -12.46
CA LEU A 568 -16.28 -5.46 -12.24
C LEU A 568 -15.85 -6.19 -13.54
N LEU A 569 -16.31 -5.71 -14.70
CA LEU A 569 -15.97 -6.24 -16.01
C LEU A 569 -14.59 -5.76 -16.49
N VAL A 570 -14.24 -4.49 -16.32
CA VAL A 570 -12.91 -3.98 -16.69
C VAL A 570 -11.80 -4.41 -15.73
N LEU A 571 -12.13 -4.83 -14.50
CA LEU A 571 -11.22 -5.52 -13.58
C LEU A 571 -11.10 -7.03 -13.83
N ASN A 572 -11.65 -7.57 -14.94
CA ASN A 572 -11.57 -9.00 -15.27
C ASN A 572 -10.14 -9.38 -15.70
N LYS A 573 -9.60 -10.45 -15.10
CA LYS A 573 -8.24 -10.97 -15.35
C LYS A 573 -7.90 -11.30 -16.81
N ALA A 574 -8.89 -11.38 -17.71
CA ALA A 574 -8.67 -11.65 -19.14
C ALA A 574 -8.41 -10.39 -19.99
N LEU A 575 -8.43 -9.20 -19.38
CA LEU A 575 -8.10 -7.93 -20.04
C LEU A 575 -6.61 -7.61 -19.88
N PRO A 576 -6.02 -6.78 -20.77
CA PRO A 576 -4.62 -6.38 -20.67
C PRO A 576 -4.30 -5.75 -19.32
N LEU A 577 -3.15 -6.10 -18.77
CA LEU A 577 -2.76 -5.75 -17.39
C LEU A 577 -2.74 -4.23 -17.13
N ASP A 578 -2.21 -3.45 -18.08
CA ASP A 578 -2.12 -1.99 -17.95
C ASP A 578 -3.51 -1.34 -17.85
N GLN A 579 -4.50 -1.87 -18.58
CA GLN A 579 -5.90 -1.42 -18.51
C GLN A 579 -6.50 -1.68 -17.14
N ILE A 580 -6.20 -2.85 -16.53
CA ILE A 580 -6.63 -3.19 -15.17
C ILE A 580 -5.97 -2.24 -14.15
N ILE A 581 -4.68 -1.93 -14.30
CA ILE A 581 -3.94 -1.01 -13.41
C ILE A 581 -4.50 0.42 -13.50
N THR A 582 -4.73 0.96 -14.70
CA THR A 582 -5.35 2.28 -14.88
C THR A 582 -6.76 2.36 -14.27
N VAL A 583 -7.55 1.29 -14.34
CA VAL A 583 -8.86 1.22 -13.68
C VAL A 583 -8.73 1.16 -12.15
N LEU A 584 -7.72 0.48 -11.60
CA LEU A 584 -7.46 0.50 -10.16
C LEU A 584 -7.04 1.90 -9.67
N GLN A 585 -6.19 2.61 -10.43
CA GLN A 585 -5.79 3.99 -10.13
C GLN A 585 -6.99 4.96 -10.14
N ILE A 586 -7.91 4.80 -11.10
CA ILE A 586 -9.21 5.46 -11.07
C ILE A 586 -9.97 5.10 -9.78
N LEU A 587 -10.07 3.81 -9.44
CA LEU A 587 -10.84 3.31 -8.29
C LEU A 587 -10.31 3.76 -6.92
N ILE A 588 -9.02 4.10 -6.77
CA ILE A 588 -8.47 4.74 -5.56
C ILE A 588 -9.31 5.99 -5.20
N THR A 589 -9.64 6.83 -6.19
CA THR A 589 -10.43 8.05 -6.00
C THR A 589 -11.88 7.83 -5.57
N SER A 590 -12.34 6.56 -5.51
CA SER A 590 -13.69 6.21 -5.10
C SER A 590 -13.87 6.11 -3.58
N ALA A 591 -12.80 6.11 -2.79
CA ALA A 591 -12.86 6.15 -1.34
C ALA A 591 -13.35 7.53 -0.86
N ARG A 592 -14.60 7.62 -0.41
CA ARG A 592 -15.24 8.85 0.06
C ARG A 592 -15.75 8.67 1.49
N PRO A 593 -16.02 9.77 2.25
CA PRO A 593 -16.38 9.67 3.67
C PRO A 593 -17.63 8.86 4.03
N SER A 594 -18.49 8.54 3.05
CA SER A 594 -19.77 7.84 3.24
C SER A 594 -20.06 6.74 2.21
N THR A 595 -19.19 6.55 1.23
CA THR A 595 -19.37 5.58 0.14
C THR A 595 -18.02 5.17 -0.45
N PHE A 596 -17.94 3.96 -1.00
CA PHE A 596 -16.82 3.46 -1.81
C PHE A 596 -17.32 3.02 -3.20
N SER A 597 -16.43 2.96 -4.20
CA SER A 597 -16.77 2.56 -5.58
C SER A 597 -17.86 3.47 -6.20
N VAL A 598 -18.76 2.90 -7.01
CA VAL A 598 -19.91 3.58 -7.64
C VAL A 598 -20.91 4.07 -6.58
N VAL A 599 -21.51 5.25 -6.82
CA VAL A 599 -22.52 5.86 -5.94
C VAL A 599 -23.92 5.44 -6.38
N SER A 600 -24.69 4.87 -5.44
CA SER A 600 -26.13 4.66 -5.56
C SER A 600 -26.88 5.51 -4.53
N ASP A 601 -28.07 6.00 -4.89
CA ASP A 601 -28.99 6.66 -3.95
C ASP A 601 -29.75 5.66 -3.05
N ASP A 602 -29.66 4.36 -3.34
CA ASP A 602 -30.21 3.28 -2.50
C ASP A 602 -29.14 2.64 -1.59
N PRO A 603 -29.29 2.66 -0.25
CA PRO A 603 -28.32 2.08 0.68
C PRO A 603 -28.09 0.57 0.53
N GLU A 604 -29.10 -0.21 0.14
CA GLU A 604 -28.93 -1.67 -0.03
C GLU A 604 -28.10 -1.97 -1.28
N SER A 605 -28.41 -1.31 -2.39
CA SER A 605 -27.60 -1.32 -3.61
C SER A 605 -26.18 -0.82 -3.36
N GLN A 606 -25.99 0.27 -2.61
CA GLN A 606 -24.66 0.80 -2.26
C GLN A 606 -23.83 -0.25 -1.50
N ALA A 607 -24.37 -0.83 -0.43
CA ALA A 607 -23.67 -1.84 0.37
C ALA A 607 -23.38 -3.12 -0.44
N ASN A 608 -24.27 -3.51 -1.36
CA ASN A 608 -24.01 -4.59 -2.30
C ASN A 608 -22.88 -4.24 -3.29
N ASN A 609 -22.87 -3.04 -3.87
CA ASN A 609 -21.86 -2.61 -4.84
C ASN A 609 -20.47 -2.60 -4.21
N GLU A 610 -20.33 -1.98 -3.04
CA GLU A 610 -19.10 -1.95 -2.24
C GLU A 610 -18.60 -3.36 -1.93
N ARG A 611 -19.51 -4.24 -1.48
CA ARG A 611 -19.21 -5.65 -1.22
C ARG A 611 -18.71 -6.36 -2.48
N GLN A 612 -19.35 -6.20 -3.63
CA GLN A 612 -18.94 -6.86 -4.87
C GLN A 612 -17.55 -6.38 -5.34
N THR A 613 -17.29 -5.07 -5.30
CA THR A 613 -15.97 -4.50 -5.60
C THR A 613 -14.89 -5.02 -4.65
N VAL A 614 -15.15 -5.11 -3.34
CA VAL A 614 -14.21 -5.68 -2.36
C VAL A 614 -14.00 -7.20 -2.53
N ASP A 615 -15.04 -7.98 -2.83
CA ASP A 615 -14.90 -9.41 -3.14
C ASP A 615 -14.08 -9.61 -4.44
N ARG A 616 -14.18 -8.72 -5.45
CA ARG A 616 -13.33 -8.71 -6.66
C ARG A 616 -11.87 -8.37 -6.33
N LEU A 617 -11.62 -7.22 -5.71
CA LEU A 617 -10.27 -6.75 -5.38
C LEU A 617 -9.50 -7.78 -4.54
N THR A 618 -10.13 -8.36 -3.52
CA THR A 618 -9.47 -9.37 -2.67
C THR A 618 -9.23 -10.71 -3.37
N ASN A 619 -9.89 -11.01 -4.50
CA ASN A 619 -9.54 -12.15 -5.36
C ASN A 619 -8.35 -11.83 -6.28
N MET A 620 -8.22 -10.59 -6.76
CA MET A 620 -7.11 -10.15 -7.63
C MET A 620 -5.73 -10.27 -6.95
N LEU A 621 -5.67 -10.26 -5.62
CA LEU A 621 -4.46 -10.61 -4.86
C LEU A 621 -3.91 -12.02 -5.18
N PHE A 622 -4.76 -12.96 -5.59
CA PHE A 622 -4.41 -14.37 -5.82
C PHE A 622 -4.60 -14.84 -7.26
N GLU A 623 -5.44 -14.17 -8.04
CA GLU A 623 -5.56 -14.44 -9.48
C GLU A 623 -4.23 -14.17 -10.20
N MET A 624 -4.05 -14.83 -11.33
CA MET A 624 -3.04 -14.48 -12.33
C MET A 624 -3.80 -13.94 -13.55
N PRO A 625 -3.37 -12.80 -14.12
CA PRO A 625 -3.90 -12.32 -15.40
C PRO A 625 -3.76 -13.37 -16.51
N GLU A 626 -4.72 -13.43 -17.43
CA GLU A 626 -4.69 -14.31 -18.59
C GLU A 626 -4.06 -13.55 -19.78
N VAL A 627 -3.09 -14.18 -20.42
CA VAL A 627 -2.35 -13.62 -21.55
C VAL A 627 -2.95 -14.08 -22.88
N ARG A 628 -2.87 -13.25 -23.92
CA ARG A 628 -3.35 -13.62 -25.26
C ARG A 628 -2.46 -14.73 -25.85
N LYS A 629 -3.00 -15.50 -26.80
CA LYS A 629 -2.43 -16.80 -27.21
C LYS A 629 -1.01 -16.74 -27.80
N ASP A 630 -0.59 -15.58 -28.28
CA ASP A 630 0.68 -15.36 -28.98
C ASP A 630 1.61 -14.40 -28.22
N GLU A 631 1.23 -13.97 -27.01
CA GLU A 631 1.98 -13.08 -26.12
C GLU A 631 2.75 -13.88 -25.04
N PRO A 632 3.89 -13.37 -24.52
CA PRO A 632 4.61 -13.99 -23.41
C PRO A 632 3.85 -13.83 -22.08
N PRO A 633 3.95 -14.79 -21.14
CA PRO A 633 3.38 -14.63 -19.80
C PRO A 633 3.95 -13.38 -19.10
N TYR A 634 3.11 -12.65 -18.37
CA TYR A 634 3.53 -11.50 -17.55
C TYR A 634 4.64 -11.90 -16.55
N ASP A 635 5.60 -11.01 -16.36
CA ASP A 635 6.72 -11.22 -15.43
C ASP A 635 6.27 -11.06 -13.97
N GLU A 636 7.05 -11.57 -13.02
CA GLU A 636 6.66 -11.50 -11.60
C GLU A 636 6.62 -10.05 -11.07
N GLU A 637 7.40 -9.14 -11.67
CA GLU A 637 7.37 -7.69 -11.40
C GLU A 637 6.00 -7.09 -11.77
N ASP A 638 5.47 -7.41 -12.95
CA ASP A 638 4.15 -6.94 -13.43
C ASP A 638 3.01 -7.40 -12.50
N ILE A 639 3.03 -8.67 -12.10
CA ILE A 639 1.98 -9.26 -11.24
C ILE A 639 2.13 -8.75 -9.79
N LEU A 640 3.32 -8.33 -9.37
CA LEU A 640 3.52 -7.62 -8.10
C LEU A 640 3.03 -6.18 -8.16
N ALA A 641 3.27 -5.46 -9.26
CA ALA A 641 2.75 -4.10 -9.47
C ALA A 641 1.21 -4.06 -9.40
N LEU A 642 0.52 -4.99 -10.07
CA LEU A 642 -0.93 -5.16 -9.94
C LEU A 642 -1.38 -5.35 -8.48
N ARG A 643 -0.66 -6.19 -7.72
CA ARG A 643 -0.99 -6.47 -6.31
C ARG A 643 -0.74 -5.27 -5.42
N ILE A 644 0.29 -4.48 -5.69
CA ILE A 644 0.57 -3.22 -5.01
C ILE A 644 -0.57 -2.24 -5.27
N GLU A 645 -1.03 -2.10 -6.51
CA GLU A 645 -2.15 -1.20 -6.86
C GLU A 645 -3.47 -1.63 -6.18
N VAL A 646 -3.77 -2.93 -6.10
CA VAL A 646 -4.91 -3.45 -5.31
C VAL A 646 -4.77 -3.12 -3.81
N LEU A 647 -3.56 -3.19 -3.25
CA LEU A 647 -3.29 -2.78 -1.86
C LEU A 647 -3.41 -1.25 -1.69
N SER A 648 -3.04 -0.45 -2.69
CA SER A 648 -3.24 1.01 -2.69
C SER A 648 -4.71 1.40 -2.59
N VAL A 649 -5.62 0.69 -3.28
CA VAL A 649 -7.08 0.89 -3.12
C VAL A 649 -7.52 0.61 -1.69
N PHE A 650 -7.08 -0.49 -1.08
CA PHE A 650 -7.41 -0.80 0.33
C PHE A 650 -6.78 0.18 1.33
N TRP A 651 -5.58 0.69 1.03
CA TRP A 651 -4.91 1.70 1.84
C TRP A 651 -5.66 3.04 1.82
N GLU A 652 -6.15 3.48 0.66
CA GLU A 652 -6.97 4.69 0.55
C GLU A 652 -8.33 4.51 1.22
N MET A 653 -8.97 3.33 1.10
CA MET A 653 -10.18 3.01 1.87
C MET A 653 -9.97 3.18 3.38
N CYS A 654 -8.80 2.78 3.93
CA CYS A 654 -8.45 2.97 5.34
C CYS A 654 -8.19 4.43 5.77
N HIS A 655 -8.11 5.39 4.84
CA HIS A 655 -8.11 6.82 5.18
C HIS A 655 -9.53 7.37 5.42
N THR A 656 -10.57 6.57 5.18
CA THR A 656 -11.98 6.92 5.42
C THR A 656 -12.60 6.01 6.48
N ASP A 657 -13.39 6.57 7.40
CA ASP A 657 -14.09 5.78 8.43
C ASP A 657 -15.04 4.74 7.77
N HIS A 658 -15.73 5.12 6.70
CA HIS A 658 -16.61 4.23 5.94
C HIS A 658 -15.84 3.11 5.24
N GLY A 659 -14.79 3.42 4.47
CA GLY A 659 -14.00 2.41 3.76
C GLY A 659 -13.29 1.44 4.70
N GLY A 660 -12.73 1.93 5.80
CA GLY A 660 -12.18 1.10 6.87
C GLY A 660 -13.23 0.18 7.49
N GLN A 661 -14.43 0.70 7.80
CA GLN A 661 -15.54 -0.10 8.30
C GLN A 661 -16.01 -1.16 7.29
N VAL A 662 -16.12 -0.83 5.99
CA VAL A 662 -16.48 -1.78 4.93
C VAL A 662 -15.48 -2.94 4.86
N LEU A 663 -14.17 -2.64 4.87
CA LEU A 663 -13.11 -3.66 4.86
C LEU A 663 -13.12 -4.53 6.14
N ALA A 664 -13.27 -3.90 7.31
CA ALA A 664 -13.35 -4.59 8.59
C ALA A 664 -14.60 -5.48 8.69
N MET A 665 -15.75 -5.02 8.22
CA MET A 665 -17.03 -5.75 8.25
C MET A 665 -17.10 -6.85 7.18
N HIS A 666 -16.39 -6.73 6.06
CA HIS A 666 -16.39 -7.76 5.02
C HIS A 666 -15.96 -9.14 5.57
N ARG A 667 -16.61 -10.21 5.10
CA ARG A 667 -16.41 -11.58 5.62
C ARG A 667 -14.97 -12.07 5.49
N SER A 668 -14.34 -11.79 4.34
CA SER A 668 -13.12 -12.48 3.89
C SER A 668 -11.89 -11.58 3.73
N VAL A 669 -12.01 -10.25 3.92
CA VAL A 669 -10.87 -9.31 3.71
C VAL A 669 -9.68 -9.70 4.59
N ILE A 670 -9.90 -9.78 5.90
CA ILE A 670 -8.82 -10.04 6.87
C ILE A 670 -8.19 -11.43 6.65
N GLY A 671 -9.00 -12.48 6.47
CA GLY A 671 -8.49 -13.83 6.17
C GLY A 671 -7.73 -13.91 4.83
N ARG A 672 -8.16 -13.18 3.80
CA ARG A 672 -7.45 -13.08 2.52
C ARG A 672 -6.16 -12.26 2.64
N LEU A 673 -6.14 -11.13 3.35
CA LEU A 673 -4.92 -10.35 3.61
C LEU A 673 -3.89 -11.16 4.41
N VAL A 674 -4.33 -11.93 5.42
CA VAL A 674 -3.48 -12.88 6.16
C VAL A 674 -2.88 -13.96 5.24
N ARG A 675 -3.70 -14.61 4.41
CA ARG A 675 -3.24 -15.62 3.43
C ARG A 675 -2.28 -15.03 2.40
N PHE A 676 -2.47 -13.76 2.04
CA PHE A 676 -1.61 -13.03 1.14
C PHE A 676 -0.26 -12.71 1.81
N LEU A 677 -0.26 -12.20 3.05
CA LEU A 677 0.93 -11.95 3.85
C LEU A 677 1.80 -13.20 4.00
N ASP A 678 1.22 -14.32 4.44
CA ASP A 678 1.88 -15.62 4.54
C ASP A 678 2.53 -16.06 3.22
N SER A 679 1.84 -15.83 2.10
CA SER A 679 2.35 -16.13 0.75
C SER A 679 3.55 -15.25 0.37
N GLN A 680 3.49 -13.93 0.62
CA GLN A 680 4.58 -13.01 0.28
C GLN A 680 5.80 -13.20 1.19
N VAL A 681 5.59 -13.34 2.50
CA VAL A 681 6.66 -13.72 3.45
C VAL A 681 7.28 -15.06 3.05
N SER A 682 6.49 -16.04 2.61
CA SER A 682 7.02 -17.33 2.12
C SER A 682 7.70 -17.26 0.74
N LYS A 683 7.47 -16.21 -0.05
CA LYS A 683 8.24 -15.91 -1.28
C LYS A 683 9.55 -15.19 -0.99
N LEU A 684 9.58 -14.36 0.06
CA LEU A 684 10.72 -13.51 0.42
C LEU A 684 12.02 -14.32 0.63
N TYR A 685 11.92 -15.51 1.23
CA TYR A 685 13.05 -16.45 1.41
C TYR A 685 13.36 -17.34 0.18
N LYS A 686 12.68 -17.14 -0.95
CA LYS A 686 12.90 -17.85 -2.22
C LYS A 686 13.52 -16.95 -3.29
N VAL A 687 13.16 -15.67 -3.27
CA VAL A 687 13.76 -14.64 -4.13
C VAL A 687 15.11 -14.21 -3.53
N GLN A 688 16.14 -14.08 -4.37
CA GLN A 688 17.41 -13.51 -3.93
C GLN A 688 17.31 -11.98 -3.91
N PRO A 689 17.69 -11.30 -2.82
CA PRO A 689 17.67 -9.84 -2.77
C PRO A 689 18.56 -9.21 -3.85
N SER A 690 18.13 -8.08 -4.41
CA SER A 690 18.97 -7.23 -5.27
C SER A 690 20.06 -6.58 -4.42
N MET A 691 21.16 -7.30 -4.19
CA MET A 691 22.36 -6.76 -3.50
C MET A 691 23.17 -5.84 -4.43
N SER A 692 22.47 -5.00 -5.20
CA SER A 692 23.02 -4.10 -6.19
C SER A 692 23.46 -2.81 -5.51
N VAL A 693 24.75 -2.50 -5.51
CA VAL A 693 25.28 -1.26 -4.92
C VAL A 693 25.05 -0.04 -5.85
N SER A 694 23.90 0.00 -6.52
CA SER A 694 23.68 0.76 -7.77
C SER A 694 22.50 1.75 -7.72
N SER A 695 22.44 2.52 -6.63
CA SER A 695 21.44 3.56 -6.32
C SER A 695 20.09 3.02 -5.77
N PRO A 696 19.66 3.42 -4.57
CA PRO A 696 18.51 2.82 -3.86
C PRO A 696 17.19 2.92 -4.64
N ALA A 697 16.98 3.99 -5.41
CA ALA A 697 15.81 4.18 -6.29
C ALA A 697 15.69 3.17 -7.46
N LYS A 698 16.46 2.08 -7.45
CA LYS A 698 16.31 0.92 -8.33
C LYS A 698 16.03 -0.38 -7.59
N ASP A 699 16.38 -0.48 -6.32
CA ASP A 699 16.13 -1.69 -5.53
C ASP A 699 14.65 -1.78 -5.11
N ASP A 700 13.99 -0.63 -4.92
CA ASP A 700 12.53 -0.49 -4.74
C ASP A 700 11.72 -1.14 -5.88
N GLN A 701 12.26 -1.17 -7.11
CA GLN A 701 11.62 -1.75 -8.30
C GLN A 701 12.00 -3.22 -8.55
N SER A 702 12.89 -3.81 -7.75
CA SER A 702 13.24 -5.23 -7.88
C SER A 702 12.13 -6.14 -7.35
N ILE A 703 11.99 -7.36 -7.88
CA ILE A 703 11.06 -8.40 -7.34
C ILE A 703 11.11 -8.49 -5.81
N HIS A 704 12.31 -8.42 -5.22
CA HIS A 704 12.48 -8.46 -3.76
C HIS A 704 11.89 -7.22 -3.08
N GLY A 705 12.22 -6.01 -3.55
CA GLY A 705 11.65 -4.75 -3.04
C GLY A 705 10.13 -4.66 -3.19
N LEU A 706 9.59 -5.13 -4.31
CA LEU A 706 8.15 -5.19 -4.57
C LEU A 706 7.44 -6.19 -3.61
N ILE A 707 8.04 -7.35 -3.34
CA ILE A 707 7.51 -8.29 -2.31
C ILE A 707 7.52 -7.62 -0.93
N VAL A 708 8.63 -6.97 -0.55
CA VAL A 708 8.74 -6.23 0.72
C VAL A 708 7.68 -5.13 0.83
N GLN A 709 7.45 -4.35 -0.23
CA GLN A 709 6.38 -3.35 -0.29
C GLN A 709 5.00 -3.99 -0.05
N THR A 710 4.70 -5.14 -0.68
CA THR A 710 3.42 -5.84 -0.44
C THR A 710 3.28 -6.34 1.01
N VAL A 711 4.38 -6.77 1.66
CA VAL A 711 4.39 -7.15 3.09
C VAL A 711 4.12 -5.94 3.97
N ASN A 712 4.88 -4.85 3.81
CA ASN A 712 4.76 -3.63 4.62
C ASN A 712 3.35 -3.04 4.53
N THR A 713 2.79 -2.90 3.32
CA THR A 713 1.44 -2.35 3.13
C THR A 713 0.35 -3.29 3.67
N THR A 714 0.49 -4.62 3.50
CA THR A 714 -0.49 -5.58 4.04
C THR A 714 -0.57 -5.53 5.57
N VAL A 715 0.59 -5.46 6.26
CA VAL A 715 0.62 -5.37 7.72
C VAL A 715 0.12 -4.01 8.22
N ARG A 716 0.42 -2.91 7.52
CA ARG A 716 -0.15 -1.58 7.82
C ARG A 716 -1.68 -1.59 7.74
N ILE A 717 -2.26 -2.16 6.70
CA ILE A 717 -3.72 -2.30 6.53
C ILE A 717 -4.31 -3.17 7.66
N LEU A 718 -3.72 -4.34 7.94
CA LEU A 718 -4.18 -5.22 9.01
C LEU A 718 -4.12 -4.52 10.39
N HIS A 719 -3.02 -3.87 10.72
CA HIS A 719 -2.85 -3.14 11.99
C HIS A 719 -3.89 -2.02 12.13
N HIS A 720 -4.14 -1.23 11.08
CA HIS A 720 -5.19 -0.22 11.11
C HIS A 720 -6.58 -0.84 11.32
N LEU A 721 -6.95 -1.87 10.53
CA LEU A 721 -8.29 -2.47 10.61
C LEU A 721 -8.56 -3.09 11.98
N LEU A 722 -7.57 -3.74 12.57
CA LEU A 722 -7.68 -4.35 13.90
C LEU A 722 -7.72 -3.29 15.00
N ARG A 723 -6.84 -2.29 14.97
CA ARG A 723 -6.76 -1.24 15.98
C ARG A 723 -7.97 -0.29 15.98
N THR A 724 -8.57 -0.03 14.82
CA THR A 724 -9.69 0.91 14.67
C THR A 724 -11.05 0.22 14.80
N TYR A 725 -11.18 -1.04 14.38
CA TYR A 725 -12.48 -1.72 14.29
C TYR A 725 -12.55 -3.09 15.01
N GLY A 726 -11.49 -3.56 15.65
CA GLY A 726 -11.40 -4.91 16.25
C GLY A 726 -12.53 -5.26 17.22
N ASP A 727 -12.95 -4.31 18.06
CA ASP A 727 -14.08 -4.48 19.01
C ASP A 727 -15.41 -4.89 18.33
N ASN A 728 -15.54 -4.65 17.01
CA ASN A 728 -16.76 -4.93 16.25
C ASN A 728 -16.83 -6.35 15.66
N PHE A 729 -15.79 -7.19 15.78
CA PHE A 729 -15.80 -8.55 15.23
C PHE A 729 -14.82 -9.52 15.90
N VAL A 730 -15.17 -10.81 15.92
CA VAL A 730 -14.26 -11.85 16.42
C VAL A 730 -13.20 -12.18 15.37
N LEU A 731 -11.94 -11.82 15.62
CA LEU A 731 -10.83 -12.01 14.68
C LEU A 731 -10.65 -13.48 14.24
N GLY A 732 -10.76 -14.44 15.17
CA GLY A 732 -10.68 -15.87 14.87
C GLY A 732 -11.71 -16.33 13.81
N GLN A 733 -12.93 -15.77 13.83
CA GLN A 733 -13.95 -16.08 12.81
C GLN A 733 -13.59 -15.50 11.44
N LYS A 734 -13.09 -14.26 11.40
CA LYS A 734 -12.65 -13.59 10.15
C LYS A 734 -11.48 -14.34 9.49
N VAL A 735 -10.51 -14.76 10.31
CA VAL A 735 -9.33 -15.50 9.87
C VAL A 735 -9.69 -16.94 9.48
N GLY A 736 -10.63 -17.57 10.20
CA GLY A 736 -11.18 -18.89 9.87
C GLY A 736 -11.96 -18.98 8.56
N THR A 737 -12.26 -17.85 7.89
CA THR A 737 -12.86 -17.87 6.53
C THR A 737 -11.93 -18.39 5.43
N VAL A 738 -10.66 -18.66 5.75
CA VAL A 738 -9.68 -19.25 4.85
C VAL A 738 -9.12 -20.54 5.45
N LEU A 739 -8.97 -21.57 4.61
CA LEU A 739 -8.36 -22.85 4.99
C LEU A 739 -6.95 -22.65 5.58
N GLY A 740 -6.74 -23.15 6.81
CA GLY A 740 -5.51 -22.94 7.57
C GLY A 740 -5.26 -21.50 8.02
N GLY A 741 -6.27 -20.61 7.96
CA GLY A 741 -6.10 -19.17 8.15
C GLY A 741 -5.45 -18.78 9.46
N TYR A 742 -5.81 -19.42 10.59
CA TYR A 742 -5.22 -19.11 11.90
C TYR A 742 -3.75 -19.51 11.98
N HIS A 743 -3.37 -20.67 11.45
CA HIS A 743 -1.97 -21.08 11.31
C HIS A 743 -1.16 -20.11 10.41
N LYS A 744 -1.78 -19.61 9.33
CA LYS A 744 -1.19 -18.58 8.44
C LYS A 744 -1.07 -17.21 9.10
N PHE A 745 -2.02 -16.83 9.94
CA PHE A 745 -1.95 -15.62 10.78
C PHE A 745 -0.74 -15.71 11.70
N LEU A 746 -0.61 -16.81 12.45
CA LEU A 746 0.52 -17.04 13.36
C LEU A 746 1.85 -17.00 12.61
N ILE A 747 2.06 -17.83 11.59
CA ILE A 747 3.34 -17.89 10.87
C ILE A 747 3.66 -16.57 10.16
N GLY A 748 2.69 -15.99 9.46
CA GLY A 748 2.89 -14.77 8.66
C GLY A 748 3.27 -13.57 9.52
N LEU A 749 2.54 -13.32 10.62
CA LEU A 749 2.83 -12.20 11.51
C LEU A 749 4.04 -12.45 12.40
N THR A 750 4.25 -13.68 12.91
CA THR A 750 5.43 -13.99 13.74
C THR A 750 6.74 -13.69 13.01
N ARG A 751 6.83 -14.08 11.72
CA ARG A 751 8.03 -13.86 10.91
C ARG A 751 8.27 -12.38 10.54
N VAL A 752 7.24 -11.54 10.56
CA VAL A 752 7.39 -10.09 10.38
C VAL A 752 7.68 -9.39 11.71
N ALA A 753 7.02 -9.80 12.79
CA ALA A 753 7.22 -9.26 14.13
C ALA A 753 8.68 -9.42 14.58
N PHE A 754 9.16 -10.65 14.61
CA PHE A 754 10.53 -11.02 14.98
C PHE A 754 11.53 -10.93 13.80
N SER A 755 11.28 -10.05 12.83
CA SER A 755 12.20 -9.78 11.71
C SER A 755 13.47 -9.08 12.23
N GLU A 756 14.63 -9.66 11.93
CA GLU A 756 15.93 -9.02 12.22
C GLU A 756 16.38 -8.10 11.07
N GLN A 757 15.55 -7.93 10.02
CA GLN A 757 15.83 -7.11 8.83
C GLN A 757 17.14 -7.51 8.12
N LEU A 758 17.53 -8.78 8.24
CA LEU A 758 18.70 -9.39 7.62
C LEU A 758 18.48 -9.63 6.11
N ILE A 759 19.42 -10.30 5.44
CA ILE A 759 19.52 -10.48 3.98
C ILE A 759 18.14 -10.61 3.27
N PHE A 760 17.30 -11.57 3.64
CA PHE A 760 15.99 -11.76 3.01
C PHE A 760 14.92 -10.76 3.49
N GLU A 761 14.98 -10.33 4.75
CA GLU A 761 14.01 -9.45 5.42
C GLU A 761 14.33 -7.95 5.26
N ALA A 762 15.41 -7.62 4.56
CA ALA A 762 15.88 -6.26 4.35
C ALA A 762 14.79 -5.39 3.68
N GLY A 763 14.46 -4.27 4.33
CA GLY A 763 13.39 -3.36 3.90
C GLY A 763 12.03 -3.62 4.54
N ILE A 764 11.84 -4.71 5.30
CA ILE A 764 10.74 -4.78 6.28
C ILE A 764 10.98 -3.66 7.30
N GLU A 765 10.01 -2.76 7.43
CA GLU A 765 10.19 -1.55 8.26
C GLU A 765 10.04 -1.87 9.75
N THR A 766 10.78 -1.18 10.62
CA THR A 766 10.69 -1.40 12.09
C THR A 766 9.28 -1.11 12.61
N GLU A 767 8.61 -0.08 12.08
CA GLU A 767 7.19 0.21 12.39
C GLU A 767 6.25 -0.93 11.98
N VAL A 768 6.62 -1.72 10.97
CA VAL A 768 5.88 -2.90 10.49
C VAL A 768 6.15 -4.12 11.38
N SER A 769 7.39 -4.33 11.84
CA SER A 769 7.70 -5.29 12.91
C SER A 769 6.93 -4.99 14.19
N GLU A 770 6.97 -3.73 14.66
CA GLU A 770 6.24 -3.29 15.85
C GLU A 770 4.73 -3.44 15.66
N ALA A 771 4.18 -3.10 14.49
CA ALA A 771 2.77 -3.33 14.17
C ALA A 771 2.39 -4.83 14.22
N ALA A 772 3.24 -5.71 13.69
CA ALA A 772 3.00 -7.16 13.73
C ALA A 772 3.05 -7.72 15.18
N HIS A 773 3.98 -7.25 16.01
CA HIS A 773 3.99 -7.55 17.45
C HIS A 773 2.69 -7.11 18.13
N ASN A 774 2.29 -5.84 17.95
CA ASN A 774 1.06 -5.30 18.54
C ASN A 774 -0.20 -6.09 18.13
N ILE A 775 -0.24 -6.70 16.93
CA ILE A 775 -1.34 -7.57 16.50
C ILE A 775 -1.32 -8.93 17.22
N LEU A 776 -0.13 -9.52 17.40
CA LEU A 776 0.02 -10.81 18.10
C LEU A 776 -0.32 -10.67 19.59
N ASP A 777 0.22 -9.64 20.25
CA ASP A 777 0.00 -9.36 21.68
C ASP A 777 -1.50 -9.11 22.03
N GLN A 778 -2.32 -8.76 21.03
CA GLN A 778 -3.77 -8.55 21.18
C GLN A 778 -4.61 -9.83 20.98
N LEU A 779 -4.07 -10.89 20.36
CA LEU A 779 -4.81 -12.11 20.07
C LEU A 779 -4.31 -13.34 20.85
N LEU A 780 -3.00 -13.45 21.08
CA LEU A 780 -2.41 -14.63 21.70
C LEU A 780 -2.79 -14.74 23.17
N GLY A 781 -3.23 -15.93 23.58
CA GLY A 781 -3.20 -16.29 25.01
C GLY A 781 -1.76 -16.31 25.55
N PRO A 782 -1.52 -16.15 26.86
CA PRO A 782 -0.17 -16.16 27.42
C PRO A 782 0.60 -17.45 27.08
N GLU A 783 -0.08 -18.61 27.12
CA GLU A 783 0.50 -19.90 26.75
C GLU A 783 0.83 -20.00 25.25
N GLU A 784 0.02 -19.40 24.37
CA GLU A 784 0.28 -19.33 22.93
C GLU A 784 1.46 -18.38 22.63
N GLY A 785 1.55 -17.26 23.34
CA GLY A 785 2.66 -16.31 23.28
C GLY A 785 3.98 -16.93 23.71
N GLU A 786 4.00 -17.65 24.84
CA GLU A 786 5.17 -18.41 25.29
C GLU A 786 5.54 -19.51 24.28
N ALA A 787 4.57 -20.22 23.71
CA ALA A 787 4.83 -21.24 22.69
C ALA A 787 5.44 -20.65 21.41
N VAL A 788 4.94 -19.50 20.93
CA VAL A 788 5.49 -18.76 19.78
C VAL A 788 6.90 -18.27 20.07
N MET A 789 7.12 -17.61 21.22
CA MET A 789 8.44 -17.11 21.61
C MET A 789 9.46 -18.24 21.71
N LYS A 790 9.10 -19.35 22.39
CA LYS A 790 9.93 -20.56 22.50
C LYS A 790 10.22 -21.21 21.15
N ALA A 791 9.29 -21.18 20.19
CA ALA A 791 9.51 -21.73 18.85
C ALA A 791 10.53 -20.94 18.03
N ILE A 792 10.71 -19.64 18.33
CA ILE A 792 11.70 -18.74 17.69
C ILE A 792 13.05 -18.84 18.42
N GLU A 793 13.03 -18.82 19.75
CA GLU A 793 14.23 -18.94 20.58
C GLU A 793 14.91 -20.31 20.48
N THR A 794 14.17 -21.38 20.15
CA THR A 794 14.71 -22.73 19.97
C THR A 794 15.62 -22.78 18.72
N PRO A 795 16.96 -22.87 18.87
CA PRO A 795 17.83 -22.83 17.72
C PRO A 795 17.78 -24.18 16.99
N ARG A 796 17.11 -24.24 15.82
CA ARG A 796 17.10 -25.43 14.96
C ARG A 796 18.45 -25.62 14.25
N GLY A 797 19.47 -25.95 15.05
CA GLY A 797 20.85 -26.20 14.61
C GLY A 797 21.60 -27.13 15.55
N THR A 798 21.95 -28.31 15.05
CA THR A 798 22.90 -29.28 15.66
C THR A 798 22.55 -29.93 17.01
N ARG A 799 21.57 -30.84 16.99
CA ARG A 799 21.81 -32.25 17.36
C ARG A 799 20.76 -33.16 16.75
N GLY A 800 21.19 -34.29 16.21
CA GLY A 800 20.28 -35.36 15.80
C GLY A 800 19.80 -36.14 17.02
N SER A 801 18.64 -36.78 16.93
CA SER A 801 18.14 -37.66 17.99
C SER A 801 19.05 -38.88 18.14
N THR A 802 19.92 -38.85 19.15
CA THR A 802 20.51 -40.08 19.71
C THR A 802 19.49 -40.65 20.68
N THR A 803 18.90 -41.78 20.32
CA THR A 803 17.95 -42.51 21.15
C THR A 803 18.62 -42.99 22.43
N ASP A 804 18.36 -42.31 23.55
CA ASP A 804 18.70 -42.85 24.87
C ASP A 804 17.81 -44.07 25.13
N LYS A 805 18.44 -45.26 25.12
CA LYS A 805 17.78 -46.51 25.52
C LYS A 805 17.73 -46.58 27.04
N ASP A 806 16.54 -46.58 27.59
CA ASP A 806 16.32 -46.85 29.01
C ASP A 806 16.76 -48.29 29.36
N THR A 807 17.91 -48.43 30.02
CA THR A 807 18.41 -49.71 30.53
C THR A 807 17.93 -49.94 31.97
N SER A 808 16.65 -50.32 32.11
CA SER A 808 15.99 -50.53 33.41
C SER A 808 15.38 -51.93 33.55
N ALA A 809 16.17 -52.99 33.32
CA ALA A 809 15.71 -54.37 33.46
C ALA A 809 16.83 -55.38 33.81
N GLU A 810 17.34 -55.39 35.06
CA GLU A 810 18.05 -56.58 35.56
C GLU A 810 18.02 -56.72 37.10
N HIS A 811 16.95 -57.31 37.64
CA HIS A 811 17.08 -58.16 38.83
C HIS A 811 16.14 -59.37 38.78
N SER A 812 16.74 -60.49 38.39
CA SER A 812 16.16 -61.82 38.29
C SER A 812 15.53 -62.31 39.60
N GLN A 813 14.50 -63.17 39.50
CA GLN A 813 14.72 -64.58 39.82
C GLN A 813 13.58 -65.54 39.43
N ASN A 814 14.01 -66.73 39.00
CA ASN A 814 13.38 -68.04 39.20
C ASN A 814 12.15 -68.48 38.37
N ARG A 815 12.43 -69.50 37.53
CA ARG A 815 11.63 -70.72 37.28
C ARG A 815 10.39 -70.64 36.41
N ASP A 816 9.94 -71.72 35.76
CA ASP A 816 10.60 -72.96 35.26
C ASP A 816 9.65 -73.53 34.18
N ASP A 817 10.14 -74.45 33.35
CA ASP A 817 9.38 -75.45 32.57
C ASP A 817 8.19 -75.05 31.66
N ASP A 818 8.49 -75.14 30.36
CA ASP A 818 7.87 -76.03 29.38
C ASP A 818 6.59 -75.64 28.58
N THR A 819 6.81 -75.67 27.27
CA THR A 819 5.92 -76.01 26.15
C THR A 819 4.72 -76.92 26.47
N THR A 820 3.50 -76.54 26.04
CA THR A 820 2.72 -77.18 24.94
C THR A 820 1.22 -76.83 24.92
N MET A 821 0.64 -76.90 23.72
CA MET A 821 -0.77 -77.21 23.38
C MET A 821 -1.94 -76.33 23.89
N SER A 822 -2.74 -75.87 22.91
CA SER A 822 -4.23 -75.87 22.83
C SER A 822 -5.09 -75.69 24.09
N GLU A 823 -6.12 -74.84 24.08
CA GLU A 823 -7.14 -74.67 23.01
C GLU A 823 -7.34 -73.22 22.52
#